data_AF-A0A383W6G5-F1
#
_entry.id   AF-A0A383W6G5-F1
#
_cell.length_a   1.000
_cell.length_b   1.000
_cell.length_c   1.000
_cell.angle_alpha   90.00
_cell.angle_beta   90.00
_cell.angle_gamma   90.00
#
_symmetry.space_group_name_H-M   'P 1'
#
loop_
_entity.id
_entity.type
_entity.pdbx_description
1 polymer ?
#
loop_
_entity_poly.entity_id
_entity_poly.type
_entity_poly.pdbx_seq_one_letter_code
_entity_poly.pdbx_strand_id
1 'polypeptide(L)'
;MQAALQRQHTAAVQAACQLPAAQQLAPAEVAGMLQAASFLPEEPCLAELCRLRPARQLAAADWAAFSSGSIITTALQCQQDMAQVAALLRLPAAKQLAAAVLLQLLETCLQLHGTQRCYRPLAQLLAAADSQAGTVDSCQLQRLLGLAKLSACLPKALHALLQLPAAVQLPSSSVEGLLQEAVAQPDHAAFIKALCRLPAARATSAEAAGRLLLAAVRAPGLSGSSSGMRRILASLGSLPVVQSGAAVPTCEAQQRLLQAVLQPGSQGNASDVVVVMCKTLPMQQLTPDALAQLLPAAVPLHLTWQALVALLHLPCAEHLSSDAVQQLLLAAADAQHAAMLVALTCLLTSLPAAQQVCDVAAAERLLLACFDMAPHAIRSSGLLDDPDEAADTDIDDSSDSEEEDELGDESSGNEQQQGQGDEQQGQGLQQLAGQLGGPSQPLAQQQQQQQQQQHELPAAAVDTSGNGSDSGDGGAGVEQDASEELLAAAASNGNSNSDSSTASSSSSSSSSGPGLLVPVMLRLPVMQQLSSAFVAKVLHAAIACYTPGSVISRICGLPAAAQLRSAVVGELLTAAVHCRGRLSLVHLCKLPGAQAVEAGLLQQLLHKSLLSVAQADPGDADDDAHGAAGSQALEALLGLPAAQQLTAQAAQQLLQMAVQLRVGGSVARRLCALAHRRLGHH
;
A
#
# COMPACT_ATOMS: atom_id res chain seq x y z
N MET A 1 11.37 -54.97 28.08
CA MET A 1 11.55 -53.88 27.08
C MET A 1 11.70 -54.42 25.66
N GLN A 2 12.67 -55.30 25.36
CA GLN A 2 12.85 -55.88 24.02
C GLN A 2 11.59 -56.57 23.45
N ALA A 3 10.87 -57.35 24.27
CA ALA A 3 9.59 -57.93 23.84
C ALA A 3 8.51 -56.88 23.55
N ALA A 4 8.51 -55.75 24.26
CA ALA A 4 7.58 -54.64 24.01
C ALA A 4 7.95 -53.90 22.70
N LEU A 5 9.24 -53.74 22.42
CA LEU A 5 9.75 -53.22 21.14
C LEU A 5 9.36 -54.14 19.97
N GLN A 6 9.59 -55.45 20.09
CA GLN A 6 9.22 -56.41 19.05
C GLN A 6 7.71 -56.42 18.78
N ARG A 7 6.89 -56.16 19.81
CA ARG A 7 5.43 -56.05 19.69
C ARG A 7 4.93 -54.65 19.36
N GLN A 8 5.83 -53.69 19.13
CA GLN A 8 5.51 -52.28 18.83
C GLN A 8 4.60 -51.61 19.87
N HIS A 9 4.69 -52.01 21.14
CA HIS A 9 3.77 -51.52 22.18
C HIS A 9 4.33 -50.26 22.87
N THR A 10 4.11 -49.09 22.28
CA THR A 10 4.67 -47.79 22.73
C THR A 10 4.46 -47.49 24.21
N ALA A 11 3.24 -47.65 24.73
CA ALA A 11 2.93 -47.44 26.14
C ALA A 11 3.76 -48.35 27.07
N ALA A 12 4.02 -49.58 26.64
CA ALA A 12 4.82 -50.53 27.42
C ALA A 12 6.32 -50.21 27.35
N VAL A 13 6.81 -49.69 26.21
CA VAL A 13 8.18 -49.19 26.09
C VAL A 13 8.37 -47.94 26.96
N GLN A 14 7.41 -47.01 26.94
CA GLN A 14 7.44 -45.81 27.78
C GLN A 14 7.41 -46.16 29.27
N ALA A 15 6.48 -47.02 29.70
CA ALA A 15 6.42 -47.49 31.09
C ALA A 15 7.72 -48.21 31.51
N ALA A 16 8.29 -49.03 30.62
CA ALA A 16 9.57 -49.69 30.88
C ALA A 16 10.73 -48.69 31.00
N CYS A 17 10.76 -47.63 30.20
CA CYS A 17 11.80 -46.59 30.27
C CYS A 17 11.75 -45.77 31.58
N GLN A 18 10.59 -45.72 32.24
CA GLN A 18 10.42 -45.04 33.54
C GLN A 18 10.92 -45.88 34.73
N LEU A 19 11.15 -47.19 34.55
CA LEU A 19 11.62 -48.04 35.64
C LEU A 19 13.08 -47.73 36.00
N PRO A 20 13.45 -47.71 37.30
CA PRO A 20 14.84 -47.51 37.73
C PRO A 20 15.80 -48.53 37.13
N ALA A 21 15.35 -49.77 36.93
CA ALA A 21 16.12 -50.84 36.31
C ALA A 21 16.52 -50.50 34.85
N ALA A 22 15.67 -49.77 34.10
CA ALA A 22 16.00 -49.35 32.75
C ALA A 22 17.11 -48.28 32.71
N GLN A 23 17.29 -47.52 33.81
CA GLN A 23 18.39 -46.56 33.93
C GLN A 23 19.75 -47.23 34.22
N GLN A 24 19.75 -48.52 34.56
CA GLN A 24 20.96 -49.31 34.88
C GLN A 24 21.38 -50.25 33.74
N LEU A 25 20.69 -50.22 32.60
CA LEU A 25 21.02 -51.07 31.45
C LEU A 25 22.41 -50.78 30.91
N ALA A 26 23.07 -51.82 30.42
CA ALA A 26 24.38 -51.66 29.80
C ALA A 26 24.24 -50.84 28.49
N PRO A 27 25.19 -49.94 28.18
CA PRO A 27 25.14 -49.15 26.94
C PRO A 27 24.99 -50.01 25.68
N ALA A 28 25.65 -51.18 25.62
CA ALA A 28 25.54 -52.13 24.51
C ALA A 28 24.13 -52.69 24.32
N GLU A 29 23.40 -52.97 25.41
CA GLU A 29 22.01 -53.44 25.35
C GLU A 29 21.09 -52.34 24.81
N VAL A 30 21.30 -51.10 25.27
CA VAL A 30 20.55 -49.94 24.79
C VAL A 30 20.85 -49.64 23.31
N ALA A 31 22.09 -49.81 22.85
CA ALA A 31 22.43 -49.72 21.43
C ALA A 31 21.68 -50.77 20.58
N GLY A 32 21.65 -52.03 21.04
CA GLY A 32 20.89 -53.08 20.37
C GLY A 32 19.38 -52.79 20.32
N MET A 33 18.83 -52.19 21.38
CA MET A 33 17.43 -51.77 21.40
C MET A 33 17.14 -50.56 20.51
N LEU A 34 18.05 -49.58 20.42
CA LEU A 34 17.94 -48.46 19.48
C LEU A 34 17.99 -48.94 18.04
N GLN A 35 18.87 -49.90 17.73
CA GLN A 35 18.93 -50.54 16.41
C GLN A 35 17.64 -51.30 16.09
N ALA A 36 17.12 -52.09 17.02
CA ALA A 36 15.84 -52.78 16.81
C ALA A 36 14.69 -51.79 16.62
N ALA A 37 14.68 -50.69 17.39
CA ALA A 37 13.68 -49.64 17.30
C ALA A 37 13.72 -48.88 15.97
N SER A 38 14.91 -48.69 15.36
CA SER A 38 15.02 -47.99 14.06
C SER A 38 14.45 -48.78 12.88
N PHE A 39 14.05 -50.03 13.06
CA PHE A 39 13.30 -50.79 12.05
C PHE A 39 11.78 -50.72 12.26
N LEU A 40 11.32 -50.11 13.34
CA LEU A 40 9.90 -50.03 13.67
C LEU A 40 9.30 -48.73 13.12
N PRO A 41 8.08 -48.78 12.55
CA PRO A 41 7.44 -47.59 11.98
C PRO A 41 6.96 -46.59 13.05
N GLU A 42 6.78 -46.98 14.31
CA GLU A 42 6.19 -46.13 15.34
C GLU A 42 7.17 -45.14 16.03
N GLU A 43 6.84 -43.85 15.96
CA GLU A 43 7.60 -42.70 16.50
C GLU A 43 8.00 -42.78 18.01
N PRO A 44 7.13 -43.18 18.94
CA PRO A 44 7.37 -42.91 20.36
C PRO A 44 8.49 -43.77 20.97
N CYS A 45 8.65 -45.00 20.48
CA CYS A 45 9.56 -45.96 21.09
C CYS A 45 11.01 -45.48 21.04
N LEU A 46 11.44 -44.96 19.90
CA LEU A 46 12.82 -44.53 19.70
C LEU A 46 13.13 -43.24 20.47
N ALA A 47 12.15 -42.32 20.55
CA ALA A 47 12.29 -41.11 21.34
C ALA A 47 12.43 -41.39 22.85
N GLU A 48 11.65 -42.34 23.39
CA GLU A 48 11.76 -42.73 24.81
C GLU A 48 13.05 -43.47 25.11
N LEU A 49 13.51 -44.36 24.21
CA LEU A 49 14.82 -45.01 24.35
C LEU A 49 15.97 -43.99 24.34
N CYS A 50 15.90 -42.94 23.52
CA CYS A 50 16.89 -41.86 23.50
C CYS A 50 16.92 -41.03 24.81
N ARG A 51 15.87 -41.10 25.64
CA ARG A 51 15.82 -40.42 26.95
C ARG A 51 16.52 -41.18 28.06
N LEU A 52 16.79 -42.48 27.88
CA LEU A 52 17.47 -43.32 28.87
C LEU A 52 18.88 -42.79 29.17
N ARG A 53 19.28 -42.81 30.45
CA ARG A 53 20.63 -42.39 30.86
C ARG A 53 21.74 -43.19 30.18
N PRO A 54 21.66 -44.53 30.02
CA PRO A 54 22.66 -45.28 29.27
C PRO A 54 22.76 -44.87 27.80
N ALA A 55 21.64 -44.48 27.15
CA ALA A 55 21.68 -43.95 25.79
C ALA A 55 22.51 -42.66 25.69
N ARG A 56 22.45 -41.81 26.72
CA ARG A 56 23.28 -40.59 26.82
C ARG A 56 24.74 -40.87 27.16
N GLN A 57 25.04 -42.04 27.72
CA GLN A 57 26.39 -42.47 28.12
C GLN A 57 27.08 -43.35 27.08
N LEU A 58 26.44 -43.64 25.94
CA LEU A 58 27.04 -44.39 24.84
C LEU A 58 28.38 -43.77 24.44
N ALA A 59 29.45 -44.56 24.60
CA ALA A 59 30.79 -44.14 24.23
C ALA A 59 30.90 -44.06 22.70
N ALA A 60 31.81 -43.22 22.20
CA ALA A 60 32.10 -43.12 20.76
C ALA A 60 32.44 -44.48 20.15
N ALA A 61 33.27 -45.25 20.85
CA ALA A 61 33.75 -46.53 20.35
C ALA A 61 32.59 -47.50 20.15
N ASP A 62 31.64 -47.54 21.09
CA ASP A 62 30.45 -48.39 21.01
C ASP A 62 29.51 -47.91 19.91
N TRP A 63 29.33 -46.59 19.76
CA TRP A 63 28.51 -46.00 18.70
C TRP A 63 29.11 -46.19 17.30
N ALA A 64 30.43 -46.09 17.17
CA ALA A 64 31.15 -46.32 15.92
C ALA A 64 31.18 -47.81 15.55
N ALA A 65 31.34 -48.70 16.54
CA ALA A 65 31.31 -50.15 16.35
C ALA A 65 29.91 -50.66 15.98
N PHE A 66 28.84 -50.00 16.44
CA PHE A 66 27.44 -50.34 16.12
C PHE A 66 26.99 -49.93 14.69
N SER A 67 27.94 -49.64 13.81
CA SER A 67 27.80 -49.08 12.46
C SER A 67 27.64 -47.56 12.44
N SER A 68 28.74 -46.90 12.11
CA SER A 68 28.94 -45.46 11.93
C SER A 68 28.12 -44.85 10.78
N GLY A 69 26.83 -45.16 10.68
CA GLY A 69 25.95 -44.64 9.64
C GLY A 69 24.74 -45.53 9.39
N SER A 70 24.82 -46.86 9.57
CA SER A 70 23.74 -47.73 9.08
C SER A 70 22.42 -47.50 9.82
N ILE A 71 22.40 -47.32 11.14
CA ILE A 71 21.13 -47.09 11.86
C ILE A 71 20.44 -45.80 11.38
N ILE A 72 21.20 -44.70 11.27
CA ILE A 72 20.65 -43.41 10.85
C ILE A 72 20.30 -43.43 9.36
N THR A 73 21.17 -44.00 8.52
CA THR A 73 20.94 -44.14 7.07
C THR A 73 19.78 -45.08 6.79
N THR A 74 19.61 -46.17 7.53
CA THR A 74 18.46 -47.08 7.41
C THR A 74 17.19 -46.41 7.91
N ALA A 75 17.22 -45.71 9.05
CA ALA A 75 16.08 -44.92 9.51
C ALA A 75 15.66 -43.86 8.47
N LEU A 76 16.63 -43.21 7.82
CA LEU A 76 16.39 -42.28 6.72
C LEU A 76 15.81 -42.98 5.49
N GLN A 77 16.42 -44.09 5.03
CA GLN A 77 16.01 -44.85 3.84
C GLN A 77 14.62 -45.49 4.00
N CYS A 78 14.26 -45.91 5.21
CA CYS A 78 12.93 -46.45 5.51
C CYS A 78 11.84 -45.37 5.54
N GLN A 79 12.15 -44.11 5.20
CA GLN A 79 11.25 -42.95 5.27
C GLN A 79 10.52 -42.86 6.62
N GLN A 80 11.16 -43.33 7.69
CA GLN A 80 10.56 -43.25 9.02
C GLN A 80 10.44 -41.80 9.46
N ASP A 81 9.61 -41.58 10.49
CA ASP A 81 9.39 -40.25 11.05
C ASP A 81 10.73 -39.58 11.38
N MET A 82 11.00 -38.49 10.67
CA MET A 82 12.23 -37.70 10.79
C MET A 82 12.42 -37.11 12.20
N ALA A 83 11.38 -37.12 13.05
CA ALA A 83 11.52 -36.87 14.48
C ALA A 83 12.45 -37.89 15.18
N GLN A 84 12.39 -39.16 14.77
CA GLN A 84 13.25 -40.23 15.29
C GLN A 84 14.72 -39.98 14.92
N VAL A 85 14.98 -39.64 13.65
CA VAL A 85 16.33 -39.28 13.19
C VAL A 85 16.85 -38.07 13.97
N ALA A 86 16.02 -37.05 14.18
CA ALA A 86 16.39 -35.90 15.00
C ALA A 86 16.67 -36.27 16.47
N ALA A 87 15.99 -37.28 17.04
CA ALA A 87 16.26 -37.78 18.39
C ALA A 87 17.61 -38.50 18.47
N LEU A 88 17.93 -39.35 17.49
CA LEU A 88 19.24 -40.02 17.39
C LEU A 88 20.38 -39.00 17.26
N LEU A 89 20.19 -37.97 16.45
CA LEU A 89 21.18 -36.89 16.25
C LEU A 89 21.38 -36.00 17.49
N ARG A 90 20.47 -36.04 18.47
CA ARG A 90 20.63 -35.31 19.74
C ARG A 90 21.46 -36.09 20.77
N LEU A 91 21.75 -37.36 20.53
CA LEU A 91 22.57 -38.15 21.45
C LEU A 91 24.00 -37.60 21.49
N PRO A 92 24.66 -37.56 22.67
CA PRO A 92 26.04 -37.10 22.79
C PRO A 92 27.01 -37.88 21.89
N ALA A 93 26.75 -39.17 21.68
CA ALA A 93 27.52 -40.03 20.80
C ALA A 93 27.51 -39.55 19.34
N ALA A 94 26.43 -38.90 18.88
CA ALA A 94 26.34 -38.35 17.52
C ALA A 94 27.36 -37.22 17.27
N LYS A 95 27.82 -36.53 18.33
CA LYS A 95 28.89 -35.50 18.22
C LYS A 95 30.25 -36.09 17.88
N GLN A 96 30.42 -37.40 18.04
CA GLN A 96 31.68 -38.10 17.79
C GLN A 96 31.68 -38.80 16.42
N LEU A 97 30.62 -38.61 15.62
CA LEU A 97 30.57 -39.12 14.24
C LEU A 97 31.60 -38.39 13.38
N ALA A 98 32.30 -39.15 12.53
CA ALA A 98 33.21 -38.59 11.55
C ALA A 98 32.46 -37.64 10.59
N ALA A 99 33.09 -36.53 10.21
CA ALA A 99 32.49 -35.55 9.32
C ALA A 99 32.02 -36.15 7.98
N ALA A 100 32.76 -37.12 7.43
CA ALA A 100 32.37 -37.85 6.22
C ALA A 100 31.01 -38.55 6.35
N VAL A 101 30.74 -39.14 7.52
CA VAL A 101 29.45 -39.78 7.81
C VAL A 101 28.34 -38.75 7.92
N LEU A 102 28.60 -37.63 8.63
CA LEU A 102 27.63 -36.54 8.78
C LEU A 102 27.27 -35.91 7.43
N LEU A 103 28.25 -35.73 6.55
CA LEU A 103 28.05 -35.26 5.18
C LEU A 103 27.20 -36.23 4.35
N GLN A 104 27.50 -37.52 4.41
CA GLN A 104 26.73 -38.54 3.70
C GLN A 104 25.28 -38.63 4.22
N LEU A 105 25.08 -38.52 5.53
CA LEU A 105 23.76 -38.46 6.15
C LEU A 105 22.99 -37.22 5.70
N LEU A 106 23.66 -36.07 5.62
CA LEU A 106 23.06 -34.83 5.15
C LEU A 106 22.69 -34.90 3.66
N GLU A 107 23.58 -35.43 2.81
CA GLU A 107 23.30 -35.71 1.39
C GLU A 107 22.09 -36.65 1.24
N THR A 108 22.02 -37.72 2.02
CA THR A 108 20.89 -38.66 2.02
C THR A 108 19.60 -37.97 2.48
N CYS A 109 19.65 -37.13 3.52
CA CYS A 109 18.50 -36.33 3.97
C CYS A 109 18.00 -35.35 2.90
N LEU A 110 18.90 -34.77 2.11
CA LEU A 110 18.55 -33.85 1.02
C LEU A 110 17.90 -34.62 -0.14
N GLN A 111 18.46 -35.77 -0.52
CA GLN A 111 17.91 -36.62 -1.59
C GLN A 111 16.51 -37.17 -1.25
N LEU A 112 16.29 -37.53 0.02
CA LEU A 112 15.02 -38.09 0.49
C LEU A 112 13.98 -37.02 0.87
N HIS A 113 14.23 -35.74 0.55
CA HIS A 113 13.31 -34.63 0.88
C HIS A 113 12.94 -34.57 2.37
N GLY A 114 13.91 -34.86 3.24
CA GLY A 114 13.68 -35.01 4.68
C GLY A 114 13.03 -33.80 5.34
N THR A 115 12.42 -34.01 6.50
CA THR A 115 11.78 -32.91 7.22
C THR A 115 12.81 -31.97 7.83
N GLN A 116 12.36 -30.75 8.08
CA GLN A 116 13.14 -29.66 8.66
C GLN A 116 13.78 -29.98 10.02
N ARG A 117 13.30 -31.01 10.72
CA ARG A 117 13.79 -31.40 12.05
C ARG A 117 15.19 -31.98 12.02
N CYS A 118 15.64 -32.55 10.90
CA CYS A 118 16.94 -33.22 10.77
C CYS A 118 18.07 -32.28 10.37
N TYR A 119 17.81 -31.28 9.52
CA TYR A 119 18.87 -30.44 8.96
C TYR A 119 19.61 -29.60 10.00
N ARG A 120 18.89 -29.07 11.00
CA ARG A 120 19.52 -28.23 12.04
C ARG A 120 20.46 -29.03 12.96
N PRO A 121 20.05 -30.17 13.54
CA PRO A 121 20.96 -31.03 14.29
C PRO A 121 22.13 -31.51 13.43
N LEU A 122 21.90 -31.94 12.18
CA LEU A 122 22.98 -32.39 11.29
C LEU A 122 23.99 -31.28 11.02
N ALA A 123 23.54 -30.07 10.71
CA ALA A 123 24.43 -28.94 10.48
C ALA A 123 25.19 -28.53 11.75
N GLN A 124 24.56 -28.60 12.93
CA GLN A 124 25.23 -28.33 14.20
C GLN A 124 26.31 -29.37 14.53
N LEU A 125 26.02 -30.65 14.29
CA LEU A 125 26.99 -31.74 14.46
C LEU A 125 28.13 -31.60 13.45
N LEU A 126 27.80 -31.28 12.19
CA LEU A 126 28.79 -31.09 11.14
C LEU A 126 29.68 -29.88 11.43
N ALA A 127 29.12 -28.76 11.91
CA ALA A 127 29.90 -27.60 12.36
C ALA A 127 30.84 -27.95 13.53
N ALA A 128 30.35 -28.76 14.49
CA ALA A 128 31.17 -29.23 15.61
C ALA A 128 32.30 -30.16 15.14
N ALA A 129 32.01 -31.09 14.23
CA ALA A 129 33.02 -31.99 13.66
C ALA A 129 34.06 -31.23 12.81
N ASP A 130 33.60 -30.27 12.01
CA ASP A 130 34.46 -29.46 11.14
C ASP A 130 35.43 -28.58 11.95
N SER A 131 34.98 -28.04 13.09
CA SER A 131 35.85 -27.27 13.99
C SER A 131 37.05 -28.06 14.54
N GLN A 132 36.96 -29.40 14.56
CA GLN A 132 38.02 -30.26 15.05
C GLN A 132 38.97 -30.75 13.95
N ALA A 133 38.48 -30.89 12.72
CA ALA A 133 39.19 -31.61 11.66
C ALA A 133 39.38 -30.83 10.34
N GLY A 134 38.69 -29.70 10.14
CA GLY A 134 38.76 -28.89 8.91
C GLY A 134 38.42 -29.69 7.64
N THR A 135 37.49 -30.62 7.76
CA THR A 135 37.24 -31.68 6.77
C THR A 135 36.28 -31.28 5.67
N VAL A 136 35.43 -30.27 5.88
CA VAL A 136 34.43 -29.88 4.88
C VAL A 136 35.05 -28.89 3.89
N ASP A 137 35.43 -29.39 2.72
CA ASP A 137 35.94 -28.53 1.65
C ASP A 137 34.80 -27.73 0.96
N SER A 138 35.17 -26.68 0.21
CA SER A 138 34.22 -25.84 -0.52
C SER A 138 33.45 -26.61 -1.60
N CYS A 139 34.05 -27.65 -2.18
CA CYS A 139 33.45 -28.45 -3.26
C CYS A 139 32.30 -29.33 -2.74
N GLN A 140 32.47 -29.92 -1.55
CA GLN A 140 31.47 -30.72 -0.86
C GLN A 140 30.29 -29.84 -0.45
N LEU A 141 30.57 -28.64 0.08
CA LEU A 141 29.51 -27.69 0.39
C LEU A 141 28.74 -27.27 -0.88
N GLN A 142 29.42 -26.99 -1.98
CA GLN A 142 28.77 -26.70 -3.27
C GLN A 142 27.90 -27.87 -3.77
N ARG A 143 28.36 -29.11 -3.63
CA ARG A 143 27.57 -30.31 -3.99
C ARG A 143 26.31 -30.40 -3.13
N LEU A 144 26.43 -30.20 -1.81
CA LEU A 144 25.28 -30.21 -0.89
C LEU A 144 24.29 -29.08 -1.19
N LEU A 145 24.79 -27.89 -1.51
CA LEU A 145 23.95 -26.77 -1.94
C LEU A 145 23.24 -27.10 -3.26
N GLY A 146 23.91 -27.76 -4.20
CA GLY A 146 23.32 -28.24 -5.45
C GLY A 146 22.20 -29.27 -5.23
N LEU A 147 22.38 -30.20 -4.28
CA LEU A 147 21.33 -31.16 -3.91
C LEU A 147 20.16 -30.49 -3.20
N ALA A 148 20.45 -29.52 -2.32
CA ALA A 148 19.41 -28.76 -1.63
C ALA A 148 18.53 -27.96 -2.61
N LYS A 149 19.06 -27.51 -3.76
CA LYS A 149 18.29 -26.85 -4.82
C LYS A 149 17.16 -27.71 -5.38
N LEU A 150 17.35 -29.03 -5.43
CA LEU A 150 16.36 -29.97 -5.98
C LEU A 150 15.27 -30.33 -4.95
N SER A 151 15.47 -29.99 -3.67
CA SER A 151 14.57 -30.39 -2.59
C SER A 151 13.52 -29.31 -2.29
N ALA A 152 12.27 -29.73 -2.08
CA ALA A 152 11.18 -28.85 -1.64
C ALA A 152 11.41 -28.19 -0.25
N CYS A 153 12.36 -28.70 0.54
CA CYS A 153 12.71 -28.22 1.88
C CYS A 153 13.81 -27.14 1.88
N LEU A 154 14.01 -26.51 0.72
CA LEU A 154 15.08 -25.57 0.36
C LEU A 154 15.47 -24.54 1.44
N PRO A 155 14.55 -23.74 2.04
CA PRO A 155 14.97 -22.59 2.84
C PRO A 155 15.65 -22.98 4.15
N LYS A 156 15.20 -24.05 4.81
CA LYS A 156 15.72 -24.44 6.14
C LYS A 156 16.96 -25.30 6.03
N ALA A 157 17.02 -26.18 5.03
CA ALA A 157 18.21 -26.95 4.72
C ALA A 157 19.37 -26.02 4.34
N LEU A 158 19.11 -25.07 3.45
CA LEU A 158 20.11 -24.09 3.06
C LEU A 158 20.50 -23.17 4.21
N HIS A 159 19.55 -22.70 5.02
CA HIS A 159 19.89 -21.92 6.22
C HIS A 159 20.83 -22.67 7.16
N ALA A 160 20.62 -23.98 7.35
CA ALA A 160 21.47 -24.82 8.19
C ALA A 160 22.87 -25.01 7.56
N LEU A 161 22.94 -25.27 6.25
CA LEU A 161 24.21 -25.37 5.50
C LEU A 161 25.03 -24.08 5.55
N LEU A 162 24.38 -22.92 5.50
CA LEU A 162 25.05 -21.62 5.57
C LEU A 162 25.61 -21.27 6.96
N GLN A 163 25.22 -22.00 8.01
CA GLN A 163 25.83 -21.85 9.34
C GLN A 163 27.18 -22.59 9.46
N LEU A 164 27.56 -23.39 8.46
CA LEU A 164 28.83 -24.11 8.48
C LEU A 164 30.01 -23.14 8.26
N PRO A 165 31.15 -23.32 8.94
CA PRO A 165 32.35 -22.49 8.73
C PRO A 165 32.80 -22.46 7.26
N ALA A 166 32.70 -23.60 6.57
CA ALA A 166 33.00 -23.74 5.14
C ALA A 166 32.18 -22.79 4.24
N ALA A 167 31.00 -22.31 4.68
CA ALA A 167 30.19 -21.37 3.92
C ALA A 167 30.88 -20.00 3.71
N VAL A 168 31.83 -19.65 4.58
CA VAL A 168 32.66 -18.45 4.44
C VAL A 168 33.58 -18.52 3.22
N GLN A 169 33.96 -19.73 2.79
CA GLN A 169 34.87 -19.96 1.67
C GLN A 169 34.15 -20.13 0.33
N LEU A 170 32.83 -19.95 0.27
CA LEU A 170 32.09 -20.05 -0.98
C LEU A 170 32.55 -18.96 -1.96
N PRO A 171 32.79 -19.29 -3.24
CA PRO A 171 33.14 -18.29 -4.23
C PRO A 171 31.95 -17.36 -4.50
N SER A 172 32.23 -16.09 -4.81
CA SER A 172 31.21 -15.06 -5.06
C SER A 172 30.20 -15.47 -6.12
N SER A 173 30.65 -16.12 -7.20
CA SER A 173 29.79 -16.65 -8.27
C SER A 173 28.76 -17.66 -7.80
N SER A 174 29.10 -18.50 -6.81
CA SER A 174 28.16 -19.46 -6.24
C SER A 174 27.12 -18.78 -5.36
N VAL A 175 27.53 -17.78 -4.57
CA VAL A 175 26.60 -17.01 -3.73
C VAL A 175 25.66 -16.17 -4.59
N GLU A 176 26.15 -15.56 -5.67
CA GLU A 176 25.32 -14.86 -6.65
C GLU A 176 24.27 -15.78 -7.29
N GLY A 177 24.69 -16.96 -7.75
CA GLY A 177 23.76 -17.95 -8.32
C GLY A 177 22.73 -18.46 -7.31
N LEU A 178 23.11 -18.62 -6.03
CA LEU A 178 22.18 -18.99 -4.96
C LEU A 178 21.21 -17.86 -4.61
N LEU A 179 21.68 -16.60 -4.60
CA LEU A 179 20.84 -15.44 -4.41
C LEU A 179 19.82 -15.32 -5.55
N GLN A 180 20.24 -15.52 -6.80
CA GLN A 180 19.36 -15.42 -7.96
C GLN A 180 18.25 -16.47 -7.92
N GLU A 181 18.60 -17.71 -7.54
CA GLU A 181 17.62 -18.79 -7.36
C GLU A 181 16.68 -18.51 -6.18
N ALA A 182 17.22 -18.06 -5.04
CA ALA A 182 16.44 -17.74 -3.86
C ALA A 182 15.41 -16.63 -4.14
N VAL A 183 15.80 -15.64 -4.92
CA VAL A 183 14.96 -14.51 -5.32
C VAL A 183 13.81 -14.95 -6.23
N ALA A 184 14.00 -15.99 -7.04
CA ALA A 184 12.94 -16.53 -7.89
C ALA A 184 11.81 -17.22 -7.09
N GLN A 185 12.03 -17.52 -5.81
CA GLN A 185 11.10 -18.28 -4.98
C GLN A 185 10.47 -17.43 -3.84
N PRO A 186 9.12 -17.42 -3.68
CA PRO A 186 8.43 -16.39 -2.91
C PRO A 186 8.63 -16.40 -1.38
N ASP A 187 9.16 -17.48 -0.78
CA ASP A 187 9.24 -17.63 0.69
C ASP A 187 10.67 -17.62 1.26
N HIS A 188 11.64 -17.16 0.49
CA HIS A 188 13.07 -17.32 0.82
C HIS A 188 13.72 -16.12 1.50
N ALA A 189 12.94 -15.19 2.07
CA ALA A 189 13.50 -13.98 2.69
C ALA A 189 14.55 -14.27 3.79
N ALA A 190 14.30 -15.28 4.64
CA ALA A 190 15.26 -15.67 5.68
C ALA A 190 16.54 -16.29 5.08
N PHE A 191 16.42 -16.98 3.95
CA PHE A 191 17.53 -17.58 3.24
C PHE A 191 18.37 -16.51 2.52
N ILE A 192 17.73 -15.57 1.82
CA ILE A 192 18.39 -14.41 1.20
C ILE A 192 19.13 -13.61 2.26
N LYS A 193 18.50 -13.34 3.41
CA LYS A 193 19.16 -12.66 4.55
C LYS A 193 20.39 -13.41 5.05
N ALA A 194 20.38 -14.75 5.04
CA ALA A 194 21.55 -15.55 5.42
C ALA A 194 22.65 -15.49 4.35
N LEU A 195 22.30 -15.57 3.07
CA LEU A 195 23.25 -15.41 1.96
C LEU A 195 23.91 -14.01 1.98
N CYS A 196 23.13 -12.95 2.19
CA CYS A 196 23.63 -11.58 2.28
C CYS A 196 24.61 -11.35 3.44
N ARG A 197 24.62 -12.23 4.45
CA ARG A 197 25.58 -12.18 5.57
C ARG A 197 26.93 -12.82 5.26
N LEU A 198 27.03 -13.61 4.19
CA LEU A 198 28.28 -14.27 3.82
C LEU A 198 29.32 -13.24 3.36
N PRO A 199 30.62 -13.43 3.67
CA PRO A 199 31.68 -12.56 3.18
C PRO A 199 31.72 -12.46 1.64
N ALA A 200 31.43 -13.56 0.95
CA ALA A 200 31.36 -13.60 -0.50
C ALA A 200 30.23 -12.73 -1.09
N ALA A 201 29.15 -12.50 -0.35
CA ALA A 201 28.08 -11.56 -0.77
C ALA A 201 28.54 -10.10 -0.71
N ARG A 202 29.61 -9.79 0.05
CA ARG A 202 30.23 -8.46 0.04
C ARG A 202 31.03 -8.19 -1.24
N ALA A 203 31.47 -9.26 -1.91
CA ALA A 203 32.18 -9.20 -3.18
C ALA A 203 31.24 -9.25 -4.39
N THR A 204 29.92 -9.26 -4.17
CA THR A 204 28.93 -9.19 -5.24
C THR A 204 29.07 -7.86 -5.98
N SER A 205 29.14 -7.93 -7.32
CA SER A 205 29.28 -6.74 -8.14
C SER A 205 28.03 -5.86 -8.12
N ALA A 206 28.18 -4.56 -8.43
CA ALA A 206 27.06 -3.62 -8.60
C ALA A 206 26.00 -4.18 -9.56
N GLU A 207 26.46 -4.73 -10.68
CA GLU A 207 25.62 -5.27 -11.74
C GLU A 207 24.91 -6.55 -11.30
N ALA A 208 25.58 -7.44 -10.57
CA ALA A 208 24.93 -8.62 -9.99
C ALA A 208 23.86 -8.22 -8.98
N ALA A 209 24.14 -7.26 -8.08
CA ALA A 209 23.14 -6.74 -7.14
C ALA A 209 21.95 -6.10 -7.87
N GLY A 210 22.18 -5.32 -8.93
CA GLY A 210 21.13 -4.76 -9.77
C GLY A 210 20.27 -5.82 -10.45
N ARG A 211 20.88 -6.88 -10.99
CA ARG A 211 20.16 -8.03 -11.56
C ARG A 211 19.35 -8.79 -10.52
N LEU A 212 19.86 -8.96 -9.31
CA LEU A 212 19.15 -9.61 -8.21
C LEU A 212 17.94 -8.81 -7.75
N LEU A 213 18.08 -7.49 -7.58
CA LEU A 213 16.95 -6.61 -7.25
C LEU A 213 15.90 -6.63 -8.38
N LEU A 214 16.33 -6.58 -9.65
CA LEU A 214 15.43 -6.64 -10.79
C LEU A 214 14.70 -7.99 -10.88
N ALA A 215 15.39 -9.10 -10.62
CA ALA A 215 14.80 -10.43 -10.54
C ALA A 215 13.78 -10.51 -9.40
N ALA A 216 14.06 -9.88 -8.25
CA ALA A 216 13.13 -9.85 -7.12
C ALA A 216 11.84 -9.13 -7.47
N VAL A 217 11.95 -7.97 -8.12
CA VAL A 217 10.78 -7.21 -8.58
C VAL A 217 9.96 -7.98 -9.62
N ARG A 218 10.61 -8.75 -10.51
CA ARG A 218 9.96 -9.49 -11.59
C ARG A 218 9.43 -10.87 -11.18
N ALA A 219 9.73 -11.37 -9.99
CA ALA A 219 9.35 -12.72 -9.59
C ALA A 219 7.82 -12.84 -9.48
N PRO A 220 7.16 -13.66 -10.32
CA PRO A 220 5.69 -13.69 -10.45
C PRO A 220 4.97 -14.23 -9.20
N GLY A 221 5.68 -14.93 -8.31
CA GLY A 221 5.10 -15.52 -7.09
C GLY A 221 4.95 -14.55 -5.91
N LEU A 222 5.52 -13.35 -5.97
CA LEU A 222 5.53 -12.43 -4.83
C LEU A 222 4.32 -11.49 -4.77
N SER A 223 3.48 -11.49 -5.81
CA SER A 223 2.33 -10.57 -5.95
C SER A 223 1.33 -10.67 -4.79
N GLY A 224 1.19 -11.84 -4.15
CA GLY A 224 0.20 -12.06 -3.08
C GLY A 224 0.64 -11.69 -1.66
N SER A 225 1.94 -11.51 -1.39
CA SER A 225 2.46 -11.24 -0.04
C SER A 225 3.41 -10.06 -0.03
N SER A 226 2.85 -8.86 0.16
CA SER A 226 3.60 -7.61 0.30
C SER A 226 4.67 -7.68 1.40
N SER A 227 4.44 -8.49 2.44
CA SER A 227 5.41 -8.74 3.51
C SER A 227 6.64 -9.54 3.05
N GLY A 228 6.48 -10.46 2.09
CA GLY A 228 7.57 -11.29 1.56
C GLY A 228 8.52 -10.45 0.71
N MET A 229 7.97 -9.75 -0.29
CA MET A 229 8.73 -8.84 -1.16
C MET A 229 9.51 -7.80 -0.35
N ARG A 230 8.85 -7.13 0.62
CA ARG A 230 9.51 -6.15 1.50
C ARG A 230 10.70 -6.74 2.24
N ARG A 231 10.57 -7.96 2.78
CA ARG A 231 11.67 -8.63 3.49
C ARG A 231 12.80 -9.03 2.56
N ILE A 232 12.49 -9.46 1.33
CA ILE A 232 13.49 -9.79 0.30
C ILE A 232 14.27 -8.53 -0.08
N LEU A 233 13.58 -7.45 -0.45
CA LEU A 233 14.21 -6.20 -0.85
C LEU A 233 14.99 -5.56 0.30
N ALA A 234 14.47 -5.59 1.54
CA ALA A 234 15.22 -5.13 2.70
C ALA A 234 16.49 -5.96 2.95
N SER A 235 16.44 -7.27 2.66
CA SER A 235 17.62 -8.14 2.78
C SER A 235 18.64 -7.87 1.68
N LEU A 236 18.21 -7.71 0.43
CA LEU A 236 19.08 -7.35 -0.69
C LEU A 236 19.66 -5.93 -0.53
N GLY A 237 18.87 -4.98 -0.01
CA GLY A 237 19.31 -3.63 0.34
C GLY A 237 20.32 -3.60 1.50
N SER A 238 20.43 -4.69 2.27
CA SER A 238 21.46 -4.83 3.31
C SER A 238 22.83 -5.26 2.77
N LEU A 239 22.94 -5.57 1.47
CA LEU A 239 24.23 -5.91 0.86
C LEU A 239 25.16 -4.69 0.91
N PRO A 240 26.43 -4.84 1.33
CA PRO A 240 27.36 -3.72 1.43
C PRO A 240 27.59 -2.99 0.10
N VAL A 241 27.49 -3.70 -1.03
CA VAL A 241 27.59 -3.10 -2.36
C VAL A 241 26.45 -2.10 -2.63
N VAL A 242 25.26 -2.36 -2.09
CA VAL A 242 24.09 -1.47 -2.20
C VAL A 242 24.21 -0.30 -1.23
N GLN A 243 24.68 -0.55 0.01
CA GLN A 243 24.79 0.46 1.06
C GLN A 243 25.95 1.44 0.85
N SER A 244 27.09 0.95 0.37
CA SER A 244 28.32 1.75 0.29
C SER A 244 28.27 2.85 -0.77
N GLY A 245 27.32 2.78 -1.72
CA GLY A 245 27.26 3.70 -2.86
C GLY A 245 28.51 3.68 -3.76
N ALA A 246 29.55 2.89 -3.45
CA ALA A 246 30.77 2.78 -4.24
C ALA A 246 30.57 1.99 -5.53
N ALA A 247 29.44 1.30 -5.62
CA ALA A 247 29.02 0.45 -6.70
C ALA A 247 27.54 0.77 -7.00
N VAL A 248 27.23 2.07 -7.14
CA VAL A 248 25.87 2.46 -7.52
C VAL A 248 25.54 1.74 -8.83
N PRO A 249 24.42 0.99 -8.90
CA PRO A 249 23.89 0.58 -10.19
C PRO A 249 23.84 1.82 -11.07
N THR A 250 24.37 1.75 -12.29
CA THR A 250 24.35 2.88 -13.23
C THR A 250 22.96 3.54 -13.22
N CYS A 251 22.87 4.84 -13.47
CA CYS A 251 21.57 5.54 -13.55
C CYS A 251 20.56 4.74 -14.42
N GLU A 252 21.05 4.09 -15.48
CA GLU A 252 20.28 3.19 -16.33
C GLU A 252 19.74 1.94 -15.61
N ALA A 253 20.54 1.28 -14.76
CA ALA A 253 20.07 0.14 -13.97
C ALA A 253 19.03 0.56 -12.91
N GLN A 254 19.19 1.72 -12.27
CA GLN A 254 18.17 2.28 -11.37
C GLN A 254 16.87 2.58 -12.13
N GLN A 255 16.97 3.20 -13.30
CA GLN A 255 15.83 3.50 -14.16
C GLN A 255 15.13 2.23 -14.66
N ARG A 256 15.87 1.22 -15.11
CA ARG A 256 15.30 -0.08 -15.50
C ARG A 256 14.58 -0.77 -14.35
N LEU A 257 15.11 -0.63 -13.13
CA LEU A 257 14.49 -1.22 -11.96
C LEU A 257 13.19 -0.50 -11.62
N LEU A 258 13.19 0.84 -11.60
CA LEU A 258 11.98 1.63 -11.42
C LEU A 258 10.96 1.34 -12.53
N GLN A 259 11.37 1.31 -13.79
CA GLN A 259 10.49 0.96 -14.90
C GLN A 259 9.90 -0.45 -14.75
N ALA A 260 10.68 -1.42 -14.27
CA ALA A 260 10.17 -2.77 -13.99
C ALA A 260 9.14 -2.78 -12.86
N VAL A 261 9.36 -1.98 -11.82
CA VAL A 261 8.40 -1.79 -10.72
C VAL A 261 7.14 -1.10 -11.23
N LEU A 262 7.27 -0.19 -12.19
CA LEU A 262 6.15 0.57 -12.75
C LEU A 262 5.43 -0.14 -13.90
N GLN A 263 5.77 -1.40 -14.24
CA GLN A 263 5.00 -2.13 -15.25
C GLN A 263 3.61 -2.50 -14.71
N PRO A 264 2.53 -2.39 -15.51
CA PRO A 264 1.14 -2.56 -15.05
C PRO A 264 0.81 -3.94 -14.47
N GLY A 265 1.70 -4.94 -14.56
CA GLY A 265 1.54 -6.25 -13.93
C GLY A 265 1.95 -6.33 -12.45
N SER A 266 2.49 -5.26 -11.85
CA SER A 266 3.07 -5.27 -10.49
C SER A 266 2.18 -4.64 -9.40
N GLN A 267 0.92 -4.34 -9.71
CA GLN A 267 0.05 -3.43 -8.96
C GLN A 267 -0.03 -3.68 -7.44
N GLY A 268 0.02 -4.94 -6.97
CA GLY A 268 -0.12 -5.25 -5.55
C GLY A 268 1.05 -4.80 -4.66
N ASN A 269 2.26 -4.64 -5.22
CA ASN A 269 3.48 -4.41 -4.43
C ASN A 269 4.33 -3.22 -4.88
N ALA A 270 3.99 -2.58 -6.01
CA ALA A 270 4.81 -1.51 -6.58
C ALA A 270 5.13 -0.41 -5.56
N SER A 271 4.16 -0.06 -4.72
CA SER A 271 4.34 0.97 -3.70
C SER A 271 5.37 0.60 -2.62
N ASP A 272 5.27 -0.61 -2.07
CA ASP A 272 6.21 -1.09 -1.06
C ASP A 272 7.63 -1.19 -1.64
N VAL A 273 7.73 -1.63 -2.90
CA VAL A 273 9.01 -1.71 -3.60
C VAL A 273 9.62 -0.32 -3.77
N VAL A 274 8.85 0.67 -4.25
CA VAL A 274 9.30 2.06 -4.39
C VAL A 274 9.76 2.63 -3.05
N VAL A 275 8.99 2.42 -1.97
CA VAL A 275 9.37 2.89 -0.62
C VAL A 275 10.68 2.26 -0.17
N VAL A 276 10.82 0.94 -0.32
CA VAL A 276 12.05 0.25 0.06
C VAL A 276 13.22 0.74 -0.80
N MET A 277 13.02 0.91 -2.11
CA MET A 277 14.07 1.41 -2.99
C MET A 277 14.54 2.82 -2.60
N CYS A 278 13.61 3.74 -2.36
CA CYS A 278 13.93 5.11 -1.95
C CYS A 278 14.67 5.14 -0.60
N LYS A 279 14.40 4.18 0.30
CA LYS A 279 15.05 4.08 1.61
C LYS A 279 16.39 3.34 1.60
N THR A 280 16.57 2.34 0.73
CA THR A 280 17.70 1.40 0.79
C THR A 280 18.75 1.62 -0.27
N LEU A 281 18.39 2.17 -1.43
CA LEU A 281 19.33 2.50 -2.48
C LEU A 281 19.72 3.98 -2.35
N PRO A 282 21.00 4.32 -2.52
CA PRO A 282 21.41 5.70 -2.73
C PRO A 282 20.87 6.17 -4.08
N MET A 283 19.59 6.55 -4.11
CA MET A 283 18.88 7.15 -5.24
C MET A 283 19.33 8.61 -5.49
N GLN A 284 20.41 9.04 -4.82
CA GLN A 284 21.04 10.35 -5.02
C GLN A 284 21.52 10.58 -6.46
N GLN A 285 21.69 9.53 -7.26
CA GLN A 285 22.11 9.61 -8.65
C GLN A 285 20.97 9.65 -9.67
N LEU A 286 19.71 9.59 -9.22
CA LEU A 286 18.57 9.67 -10.13
C LEU A 286 18.51 11.09 -10.73
N THR A 287 18.60 11.20 -12.05
CA THR A 287 18.50 12.51 -12.71
C THR A 287 17.08 13.06 -12.56
N PRO A 288 16.91 14.41 -12.51
CA PRO A 288 15.59 15.01 -12.44
C PRO A 288 14.71 14.61 -13.64
N ASP A 289 15.31 14.44 -14.83
CA ASP A 289 14.59 13.96 -16.03
C ASP A 289 14.08 12.52 -15.87
N ALA A 290 14.87 11.63 -15.27
CA ALA A 290 14.43 10.27 -15.00
C ALA A 290 13.29 10.25 -13.97
N LEU A 291 13.38 11.07 -12.92
CA LEU A 291 12.30 11.24 -11.95
C LEU A 291 11.03 11.80 -12.61
N ALA A 292 11.18 12.80 -13.48
CA ALA A 292 10.10 13.42 -14.25
C ALA A 292 9.39 12.43 -15.19
N GLN A 293 10.10 11.45 -15.75
CA GLN A 293 9.49 10.38 -16.57
C GLN A 293 8.79 9.31 -15.72
N LEU A 294 9.33 9.02 -14.53
CA LEU A 294 8.81 7.97 -13.65
C LEU A 294 7.55 8.40 -12.89
N LEU A 295 7.48 9.65 -12.45
CA LEU A 295 6.36 10.16 -11.65
C LEU A 295 5.00 10.06 -12.38
N PRO A 296 4.85 10.46 -13.66
CA PRO A 296 3.60 10.28 -14.41
C PRO A 296 3.23 8.81 -14.63
N ALA A 297 4.22 7.93 -14.83
CA ALA A 297 3.99 6.49 -14.98
C ALA A 297 3.58 5.82 -13.65
N ALA A 298 3.93 6.42 -12.52
CA ALA A 298 3.57 5.96 -11.18
C ALA A 298 2.12 6.27 -10.79
N VAL A 299 1.57 7.38 -11.28
CA VAL A 299 0.18 7.79 -11.00
C VAL A 299 -0.86 6.70 -11.32
N PRO A 300 -0.90 6.11 -12.54
CA PRO A 300 -1.93 5.12 -12.89
C PRO A 300 -1.79 3.80 -12.14
N LEU A 301 -0.67 3.56 -11.45
CA LEU A 301 -0.44 2.35 -10.67
C LEU A 301 -1.01 2.43 -9.25
N HIS A 302 -1.71 3.52 -8.92
CA HIS A 302 -2.25 3.76 -7.58
C HIS A 302 -1.20 3.57 -6.48
N LEU A 303 0.03 4.09 -6.72
CA LEU A 303 1.06 4.06 -5.68
C LEU A 303 0.50 4.67 -4.39
N THR A 304 0.79 4.02 -3.25
CA THR A 304 0.40 4.60 -1.97
C THR A 304 1.09 5.94 -1.78
N TRP A 305 0.43 6.81 -1.01
CA TRP A 305 0.98 8.10 -0.60
C TRP A 305 2.43 8.00 -0.11
N GLN A 306 2.77 6.97 0.66
CA GLN A 306 4.13 6.79 1.19
C GLN A 306 5.18 6.62 0.09
N ALA A 307 4.84 5.96 -1.03
CA ALA A 307 5.75 5.81 -2.16
C ALA A 307 5.97 7.13 -2.89
N LEU A 308 4.91 7.91 -3.09
CA LEU A 308 5.02 9.23 -3.71
C LEU A 308 5.81 10.21 -2.84
N VAL A 309 5.53 10.21 -1.53
CA VAL A 309 6.32 10.97 -0.55
C VAL A 309 7.78 10.58 -0.64
N ALA A 310 8.09 9.28 -0.63
CA ALA A 310 9.46 8.81 -0.70
C ALA A 310 10.18 9.21 -2.00
N LEU A 311 9.47 9.21 -3.14
CA LEU A 311 10.00 9.70 -4.43
C LEU A 311 10.23 11.22 -4.41
N LEU A 312 9.32 11.98 -3.81
CA LEU A 312 9.41 13.44 -3.72
C LEU A 312 10.39 13.94 -2.65
N HIS A 313 10.78 13.10 -1.70
CA HIS A 313 11.85 13.38 -0.74
C HIS A 313 13.25 13.10 -1.29
N LEU A 314 13.37 12.61 -2.54
CA LEU A 314 14.67 12.44 -3.17
C LEU A 314 15.30 13.81 -3.46
N PRO A 315 16.63 13.99 -3.28
CA PRO A 315 17.29 15.27 -3.53
C PRO A 315 17.08 15.81 -4.96
N CYS A 316 16.94 14.92 -5.94
CA CYS A 316 16.66 15.32 -7.32
C CYS A 316 15.26 15.89 -7.54
N ALA A 317 14.32 15.70 -6.61
CA ALA A 317 12.99 16.30 -6.67
C ALA A 317 13.04 17.83 -6.58
N GLU A 318 14.02 18.39 -5.87
CA GLU A 318 14.26 19.84 -5.78
C GLU A 318 14.64 20.45 -7.13
N HIS A 319 15.14 19.63 -8.06
CA HIS A 319 15.56 20.03 -9.41
C HIS A 319 14.56 19.62 -10.49
N LEU A 320 13.35 19.20 -10.14
CA LEU A 320 12.30 18.96 -11.12
C LEU A 320 11.98 20.25 -11.89
N SER A 321 11.82 20.14 -13.20
CA SER A 321 11.37 21.27 -14.01
C SER A 321 9.90 21.61 -13.72
N SER A 322 9.52 22.86 -13.97
CA SER A 322 8.11 23.29 -13.91
C SER A 322 7.21 22.41 -14.78
N ASP A 323 7.69 22.02 -15.96
CA ASP A 323 6.98 21.16 -16.89
C ASP A 323 6.77 19.75 -16.31
N ALA A 324 7.77 19.18 -15.65
CA ALA A 324 7.65 17.87 -15.01
C ALA A 324 6.62 17.88 -13.87
N VAL A 325 6.65 18.94 -13.04
CA VAL A 325 5.66 19.14 -11.98
C VAL A 325 4.25 19.29 -12.56
N GLN A 326 4.11 20.07 -13.64
CA GLN A 326 2.85 20.25 -14.34
C GLN A 326 2.31 18.93 -14.92
N GLN A 327 3.15 18.14 -15.60
CA GLN A 327 2.76 16.84 -16.15
C GLN A 327 2.35 15.86 -15.05
N LEU A 328 3.02 15.87 -13.90
CA LEU A 328 2.65 15.04 -12.76
C LEU A 328 1.28 15.41 -12.19
N LEU A 329 1.01 16.71 -12.01
CA LEU A 329 -0.28 17.19 -11.55
C LEU A 329 -1.40 16.82 -12.54
N LEU A 330 -1.17 17.02 -13.84
CA LEU A 330 -2.14 16.67 -14.88
C LEU A 330 -2.40 15.17 -14.92
N ALA A 331 -1.36 14.34 -14.85
CA ALA A 331 -1.52 12.89 -14.79
C ALA A 331 -2.35 12.46 -13.56
N ALA A 332 -2.12 13.08 -12.40
CA ALA A 332 -2.87 12.80 -11.17
C ALA A 332 -4.35 13.22 -11.27
N ALA A 333 -4.63 14.31 -11.98
CA ALA A 333 -5.98 14.75 -12.29
C ALA A 333 -6.69 13.81 -13.28
N ASP A 334 -5.99 13.38 -14.33
CA ASP A 334 -6.52 12.43 -15.32
C ASP A 334 -6.83 11.06 -14.68
N ALA A 335 -6.04 10.64 -13.69
CA ALA A 335 -6.28 9.42 -12.91
C ALA A 335 -7.39 9.55 -11.85
N GLN A 336 -8.01 10.74 -11.70
CA GLN A 336 -9.10 11.03 -10.76
C GLN A 336 -8.81 10.62 -9.31
N HIS A 337 -7.55 10.66 -8.90
CA HIS A 337 -7.14 10.16 -7.58
C HIS A 337 -7.04 11.32 -6.58
N ALA A 338 -8.19 11.73 -6.01
CA ALA A 338 -8.31 12.92 -5.16
C ALA A 338 -7.29 12.97 -4.01
N ALA A 339 -7.08 11.84 -3.31
CA ALA A 339 -6.11 11.75 -2.22
C ALA A 339 -4.68 12.04 -2.70
N MET A 340 -4.32 11.57 -3.90
CA MET A 340 -3.01 11.82 -4.51
C MET A 340 -2.87 13.27 -4.95
N LEU A 341 -3.93 13.87 -5.49
CA LEU A 341 -3.91 15.27 -5.88
C LEU A 341 -3.73 16.20 -4.67
N VAL A 342 -4.40 15.95 -3.54
CA VAL A 342 -4.20 16.73 -2.29
C VAL A 342 -2.75 16.63 -1.85
N ALA A 343 -2.27 15.39 -1.75
CA ALA A 343 -0.92 15.00 -1.42
C ALA A 343 0.15 15.72 -2.26
N LEU A 344 0.02 15.61 -3.59
CA LEU A 344 0.92 16.24 -4.54
C LEU A 344 0.84 17.74 -4.43
N THR A 345 -0.34 18.34 -4.33
CA THR A 345 -0.46 19.80 -4.21
C THR A 345 0.24 20.30 -2.93
N CYS A 346 0.04 19.64 -1.79
CA CYS A 346 0.71 20.00 -0.53
C CYS A 346 2.24 19.87 -0.62
N LEU A 347 2.76 18.75 -1.16
CA LEU A 347 4.21 18.57 -1.32
C LEU A 347 4.79 19.55 -2.33
N LEU A 348 4.11 19.74 -3.46
CA LEU A 348 4.57 20.63 -4.51
C LEU A 348 4.57 22.08 -4.03
N THR A 349 3.65 22.52 -3.17
CA THR A 349 3.75 23.88 -2.59
C THR A 349 5.03 24.15 -1.80
N SER A 350 5.76 23.10 -1.37
CA SER A 350 7.08 23.24 -0.76
C SER A 350 8.24 23.29 -1.77
N LEU A 351 8.01 22.88 -3.02
CA LEU A 351 9.04 22.83 -4.06
C LEU A 351 9.12 24.16 -4.82
N PRO A 352 10.33 24.72 -5.04
CA PRO A 352 10.51 25.98 -5.75
C PRO A 352 10.00 25.92 -7.19
N ALA A 353 10.13 24.76 -7.85
CA ALA A 353 9.65 24.55 -9.22
C ALA A 353 8.12 24.65 -9.35
N ALA A 354 7.36 24.35 -8.29
CA ALA A 354 5.91 24.48 -8.31
C ALA A 354 5.45 25.94 -8.35
N GLN A 355 6.25 26.86 -7.80
CA GLN A 355 5.98 28.30 -7.88
C GLN A 355 6.14 28.84 -9.31
N GLN A 356 6.90 28.13 -10.14
CA GLN A 356 7.16 28.45 -11.55
C GLN A 356 6.26 27.67 -12.52
N VAL A 357 5.21 27.00 -12.05
CA VAL A 357 4.23 26.38 -12.95
C VAL A 357 3.44 27.51 -13.63
N CYS A 358 3.87 27.85 -14.84
CA CYS A 358 3.45 29.06 -15.56
C CYS A 358 2.24 28.85 -16.49
N ASP A 359 1.79 27.62 -16.73
CA ASP A 359 0.71 27.40 -17.68
C ASP A 359 -0.68 27.56 -17.04
N VAL A 360 -1.32 28.68 -17.39
CA VAL A 360 -2.71 28.97 -17.02
C VAL A 360 -3.64 27.83 -17.46
N ALA A 361 -3.44 27.24 -18.64
CA ALA A 361 -4.31 26.18 -19.14
C ALA A 361 -4.24 24.90 -18.28
N ALA A 362 -3.06 24.57 -17.74
CA ALA A 362 -2.91 23.45 -16.83
C ALA A 362 -3.55 23.74 -15.47
N ALA A 363 -3.34 24.94 -14.92
CA ALA A 363 -4.01 25.39 -13.70
C ALA A 363 -5.54 25.32 -13.83
N GLU A 364 -6.07 25.73 -14.99
CA GLU A 364 -7.49 25.63 -15.33
C GLU A 364 -7.98 24.18 -15.32
N ARG A 365 -7.27 23.27 -15.99
CA ARG A 365 -7.64 21.84 -16.02
C ARG A 365 -7.61 21.20 -14.63
N LEU A 366 -6.58 21.49 -13.85
CA LEU A 366 -6.44 20.96 -12.49
C LEU A 366 -7.59 21.42 -11.59
N LEU A 367 -7.95 22.70 -11.63
CA LEU A 367 -9.06 23.22 -10.83
C LEU A 367 -10.38 22.52 -11.19
N LEU A 368 -10.67 22.38 -12.49
CA LEU A 368 -11.89 21.68 -12.93
C LEU A 368 -11.90 20.22 -12.48
N ALA A 369 -10.81 19.48 -12.68
CA ALA A 369 -10.71 18.09 -12.23
C ALA A 369 -10.97 17.95 -10.73
N CYS A 370 -10.54 18.93 -9.92
CA CYS A 370 -10.78 18.92 -8.48
C CYS A 370 -12.25 19.08 -8.10
N PHE A 371 -13.03 19.83 -8.87
CA PHE A 371 -14.48 19.91 -8.68
C PHE A 371 -15.20 18.69 -9.26
N ASP A 372 -14.74 18.12 -10.37
CA ASP A 372 -15.34 16.92 -10.95
C ASP A 372 -15.21 15.68 -10.04
N MET A 373 -14.15 15.61 -9.23
CA MET A 373 -13.98 14.54 -8.22
C MET A 373 -14.84 14.74 -6.94
N ALA A 374 -15.30 15.96 -6.67
CA ALA A 374 -16.07 16.31 -5.47
C ALA A 374 -17.35 15.47 -5.25
N PRO A 375 -18.25 15.29 -6.24
CA PRO A 375 -19.50 14.56 -6.03
C PRO A 375 -19.29 13.09 -5.64
N HIS A 376 -18.19 12.46 -6.10
CA HIS A 376 -17.87 11.08 -5.76
C HIS A 376 -17.44 10.93 -4.29
N ALA A 377 -16.67 11.90 -3.77
CA ALA A 377 -16.21 11.90 -2.38
C ALA A 377 -17.34 12.21 -1.37
N ILE A 378 -18.28 13.09 -1.74
CA ILE A 378 -19.43 13.42 -0.88
C ILE A 378 -20.38 12.22 -0.81
N ARG A 379 -20.70 11.58 -1.94
CA ARG A 379 -21.55 10.37 -1.97
C ARG A 379 -20.94 9.19 -1.21
N SER A 380 -19.64 8.97 -1.29
CA SER A 380 -19.00 7.87 -0.57
C SER A 380 -18.90 8.09 0.94
N SER A 381 -19.05 9.32 1.42
CA SER A 381 -19.01 9.65 2.84
C SER A 381 -20.32 9.35 3.60
N GLY A 382 -21.39 8.92 2.92
CA GLY A 382 -22.68 8.58 3.55
C GLY A 382 -23.38 9.75 4.25
N LEU A 383 -22.89 10.97 4.07
CA LEU A 383 -23.41 12.17 4.73
C LEU A 383 -24.68 12.73 4.06
N LEU A 384 -25.17 12.07 3.02
CA LEU A 384 -26.37 12.39 2.26
C LEU A 384 -27.04 11.10 1.82
N ASP A 385 -27.59 10.32 2.76
CA ASP A 385 -28.56 9.26 2.46
C ASP A 385 -29.94 9.60 3.05
N ASP A 386 -30.95 9.04 2.39
CA ASP A 386 -32.33 9.50 2.20
C ASP A 386 -33.25 9.60 3.44
N PRO A 387 -34.25 10.52 3.43
CA PRO A 387 -35.28 10.63 4.45
C PRO A 387 -36.46 9.62 4.33
N ASP A 388 -36.39 8.61 3.46
CA ASP A 388 -37.57 7.79 3.08
C ASP A 388 -37.55 6.30 3.54
N GLU A 389 -36.67 5.88 4.45
CA GLU A 389 -36.64 4.49 4.95
C GLU A 389 -36.81 4.38 6.48
N ALA A 390 -37.86 5.00 7.00
CA ALA A 390 -38.33 4.81 8.39
C ALA A 390 -39.82 4.44 8.43
N ALA A 391 -40.14 3.23 8.01
CA ALA A 391 -41.34 2.52 8.44
C ALA A 391 -40.98 1.04 8.59
N ASP A 392 -41.33 0.47 9.75
CA ASP A 392 -41.09 -0.91 10.20
C ASP A 392 -39.80 -1.14 11.01
N THR A 393 -39.82 -0.63 12.25
CA THR A 393 -39.28 -1.40 13.38
C THR A 393 -40.40 -1.62 14.37
N ASP A 394 -40.77 -2.88 14.52
CA ASP A 394 -41.73 -3.37 15.50
C ASP A 394 -41.31 -3.00 16.92
N ILE A 395 -42.31 -2.58 17.68
CA ILE A 395 -42.26 -2.31 19.11
C ILE A 395 -42.19 -3.67 19.82
N ASP A 396 -41.02 -4.03 20.33
CA ASP A 396 -40.88 -5.14 21.27
C ASP A 396 -41.03 -4.62 22.71
N ASP A 397 -42.15 -5.02 23.29
CA ASP A 397 -42.64 -4.71 24.63
C ASP A 397 -41.91 -5.61 25.65
N SER A 398 -40.92 -5.04 26.36
CA SER A 398 -40.26 -5.73 27.47
C SER A 398 -40.88 -5.28 28.80
N SER A 399 -41.88 -6.04 29.24
CA SER A 399 -42.33 -6.02 30.63
C SER A 399 -41.53 -7.02 31.46
N ASP A 400 -40.95 -6.51 32.52
CA ASP A 400 -40.33 -7.21 33.64
C ASP A 400 -41.21 -8.34 34.20
N SER A 401 -40.59 -9.48 34.50
CA SER A 401 -41.04 -10.42 35.54
C SER A 401 -39.83 -11.24 36.01
N GLU A 402 -39.41 -10.99 37.24
CA GLU A 402 -38.59 -11.87 38.06
C GLU A 402 -39.38 -13.16 38.37
N GLU A 403 -38.75 -14.34 38.34
CA GLU A 403 -38.80 -15.38 39.40
C GLU A 403 -38.16 -16.73 38.96
N GLU A 404 -37.24 -17.18 39.82
CA GLU A 404 -36.97 -18.54 40.31
C GLU A 404 -36.41 -19.69 39.43
N ASP A 405 -35.24 -20.17 39.90
CA ASP A 405 -34.83 -21.56 40.19
C ASP A 405 -35.33 -22.73 39.31
N GLU A 406 -34.40 -23.53 38.77
CA GLU A 406 -34.08 -24.86 39.30
C GLU A 406 -33.04 -25.62 38.43
N LEU A 407 -32.37 -26.55 39.11
CA LEU A 407 -31.32 -27.46 38.67
C LEU A 407 -31.79 -28.46 37.60
N GLY A 408 -30.87 -28.92 36.73
CA GLY A 408 -31.17 -30.01 35.80
C GLY A 408 -29.98 -30.45 34.95
N ASP A 409 -29.11 -31.23 35.59
CA ASP A 409 -28.12 -32.12 34.99
C ASP A 409 -28.87 -33.20 34.17
N GLU A 410 -28.51 -33.45 32.91
CA GLU A 410 -28.51 -34.83 32.36
C GLU A 410 -27.83 -34.97 30.99
N SER A 411 -26.88 -35.89 31.01
CA SER A 411 -26.20 -36.58 29.91
C SER A 411 -27.16 -37.44 29.08
N SER A 412 -26.98 -37.46 27.75
CA SER A 412 -27.02 -38.63 26.84
C SER A 412 -26.86 -38.10 25.41
N GLY A 413 -25.99 -38.58 24.52
CA GLY A 413 -25.59 -39.96 24.28
C GLY A 413 -26.58 -40.64 23.34
N ASN A 414 -26.41 -40.54 22.01
CA ASN A 414 -26.61 -41.68 21.13
C ASN A 414 -26.07 -41.51 19.71
N GLU A 415 -25.48 -42.62 19.28
CA GLU A 415 -24.86 -42.98 18.01
C GLU A 415 -25.86 -43.35 16.90
N GLN A 416 -25.35 -43.31 15.65
CA GLN A 416 -25.63 -44.23 14.52
C GLN A 416 -27.06 -44.16 13.92
N GLN A 417 -27.31 -44.24 12.59
CA GLN A 417 -26.62 -44.92 11.48
C GLN A 417 -27.37 -44.62 10.15
N GLN A 418 -26.67 -44.82 9.01
CA GLN A 418 -27.14 -45.15 7.63
C GLN A 418 -27.89 -44.07 6.81
N GLY A 419 -27.64 -43.87 5.50
CA GLY A 419 -26.73 -44.52 4.55
C GLY A 419 -27.07 -44.14 3.08
N GLN A 420 -26.13 -44.42 2.15
CA GLN A 420 -26.26 -44.64 0.68
C GLN A 420 -26.73 -43.45 -0.19
N GLY A 421 -26.30 -43.19 -1.43
CA GLY A 421 -25.41 -43.72 -2.49
C GLY A 421 -25.15 -42.52 -3.45
N ASP A 422 -24.43 -42.53 -4.58
CA ASP A 422 -23.89 -43.53 -5.48
C ASP A 422 -22.70 -42.91 -6.26
N GLU A 423 -21.66 -43.72 -6.49
CA GLU A 423 -20.67 -43.54 -7.54
C GLU A 423 -21.11 -44.31 -8.79
N GLN A 424 -21.05 -43.67 -9.96
CA GLN A 424 -20.94 -44.25 -11.33
C GLN A 424 -21.04 -43.05 -12.31
N GLN A 425 -20.24 -42.80 -13.33
CA GLN A 425 -19.55 -43.67 -14.30
C GLN A 425 -18.41 -42.86 -14.96
N GLY A 426 -17.34 -43.55 -15.35
CA GLY A 426 -16.32 -43.04 -16.25
C GLY A 426 -16.47 -43.54 -17.69
N GLN A 427 -15.56 -43.03 -18.52
CA GLN A 427 -15.09 -43.51 -19.84
C GLN A 427 -15.79 -43.00 -21.11
N GLY A 428 -14.96 -42.50 -22.02
CA GLY A 428 -15.30 -42.18 -23.40
C GLY A 428 -14.11 -41.59 -24.17
N LEU A 429 -13.08 -42.40 -24.45
CA LEU A 429 -12.02 -42.09 -25.41
C LEU A 429 -12.43 -42.60 -26.81
N GLN A 430 -12.06 -41.79 -27.81
CA GLN A 430 -11.61 -42.14 -29.17
C GLN A 430 -12.58 -42.33 -30.35
N GLN A 431 -12.16 -41.64 -31.43
CA GLN A 431 -12.28 -41.90 -32.87
C GLN A 431 -13.50 -41.35 -33.64
N LEU A 432 -13.25 -40.32 -34.45
CA LEU A 432 -13.34 -40.45 -35.91
C LEU A 432 -12.54 -39.35 -36.63
N ALA A 433 -11.69 -39.82 -37.54
CA ALA A 433 -10.91 -39.03 -38.49
C ALA A 433 -11.78 -38.56 -39.66
N GLY A 434 -11.39 -37.46 -40.33
CA GLY A 434 -11.79 -37.24 -41.73
C GLY A 434 -11.89 -35.78 -42.18
N GLN A 435 -10.76 -35.24 -42.66
CA GLN A 435 -10.61 -34.41 -43.87
C GLN A 435 -11.47 -33.14 -44.04
N LEU A 436 -10.80 -31.99 -44.19
CA LEU A 436 -10.65 -31.28 -45.47
C LEU A 436 -9.64 -30.12 -45.31
N GLY A 437 -8.66 -30.08 -46.20
CA GLY A 437 -7.55 -29.12 -46.18
C GLY A 437 -7.87 -27.77 -46.85
N GLY A 438 -7.03 -26.78 -46.56
CA GLY A 438 -6.98 -25.49 -47.24
C GLY A 438 -5.73 -24.71 -46.81
N PRO A 439 -4.98 -24.07 -47.74
CA PRO A 439 -3.57 -23.73 -47.54
C PRO A 439 -3.33 -22.33 -46.93
N SER A 440 -2.29 -22.24 -46.11
CA SER A 440 -1.75 -21.00 -45.54
C SER A 440 -0.88 -20.24 -46.56
N GLN A 441 -1.13 -18.94 -46.73
CA GLN A 441 -0.21 -17.97 -47.36
C GLN A 441 0.46 -17.09 -46.28
N PRO A 442 1.71 -16.61 -46.49
CA PRO A 442 2.49 -15.99 -45.42
C PRO A 442 2.32 -14.46 -45.30
N LEU A 443 2.07 -14.02 -44.07
CA LEU A 443 2.36 -12.67 -43.59
C LEU A 443 3.87 -12.40 -43.67
N ALA A 444 4.33 -11.76 -44.74
CA ALA A 444 5.72 -11.25 -44.81
C ALA A 444 5.87 -9.94 -45.58
N GLN A 445 4.79 -9.29 -46.02
CA GLN A 445 4.89 -8.11 -46.90
C GLN A 445 4.33 -6.80 -46.34
N GLN A 446 3.74 -6.80 -45.14
CA GLN A 446 3.13 -5.59 -44.55
C GLN A 446 4.08 -4.79 -43.64
N GLN A 447 5.25 -5.34 -43.29
CA GLN A 447 6.16 -4.69 -42.34
C GLN A 447 7.26 -3.85 -43.02
N GLN A 448 7.39 -3.92 -44.35
CA GLN A 448 8.44 -3.20 -45.09
C GLN A 448 7.98 -1.84 -45.67
N GLN A 449 6.68 -1.54 -45.66
CA GLN A 449 6.15 -0.26 -46.15
C GLN A 449 6.10 0.85 -45.09
N GLN A 450 6.23 0.54 -43.80
CA GLN A 450 6.24 1.56 -42.74
C GLN A 450 7.63 2.17 -42.46
N GLN A 451 8.71 1.62 -43.00
CA GLN A 451 10.07 2.16 -42.77
C GLN A 451 10.55 3.17 -43.84
N GLN A 452 9.76 3.47 -44.87
CA GLN A 452 10.18 4.40 -45.94
C GLN A 452 9.62 5.82 -45.84
N GLN A 453 8.95 6.21 -44.74
CA GLN A 453 8.38 7.57 -44.60
C GLN A 453 9.07 8.48 -43.56
N GLN A 454 10.27 8.16 -43.07
CA GLN A 454 10.97 8.99 -42.05
C GLN A 454 12.36 9.52 -42.44
N HIS A 455 12.64 9.70 -43.73
CA HIS A 455 13.84 10.44 -44.12
C HIS A 455 13.55 11.38 -45.28
N GLU A 456 13.20 12.62 -44.93
CA GLU A 456 13.55 13.82 -45.70
C GLU A 456 13.14 15.07 -44.91
N LEU A 457 14.10 15.89 -44.47
CA LEU A 457 14.01 17.36 -44.48
C LEU A 457 15.43 17.95 -44.29
N PRO A 458 15.76 19.07 -44.98
CA PRO A 458 17.12 19.53 -45.16
C PRO A 458 17.55 20.62 -44.17
N ALA A 459 18.88 20.75 -44.07
CA ALA A 459 19.58 21.81 -43.36
C ALA A 459 19.50 23.17 -44.10
N ALA A 460 19.37 24.25 -43.33
CA ALA A 460 19.86 25.57 -43.72
C ALA A 460 20.26 26.36 -42.46
N ALA A 461 21.50 26.85 -42.46
CA ALA A 461 22.11 27.68 -41.45
C ALA A 461 21.80 29.17 -41.69
N VAL A 462 21.66 29.97 -40.62
CA VAL A 462 21.98 31.40 -40.60
C VAL A 462 22.44 31.79 -39.18
N ASP A 463 23.66 32.33 -39.12
CA ASP A 463 24.25 33.05 -37.99
C ASP A 463 23.47 34.32 -37.64
N THR A 464 23.41 34.69 -36.36
CA THR A 464 23.76 36.05 -35.93
C THR A 464 23.95 36.13 -34.42
N SER A 465 25.11 36.69 -34.08
CA SER A 465 25.54 37.17 -32.78
C SER A 465 24.71 38.37 -32.29
N GLY A 466 24.50 38.47 -30.98
CA GLY A 466 23.84 39.63 -30.36
C GLY A 466 24.21 39.75 -28.88
N ASN A 467 24.83 40.88 -28.56
CA ASN A 467 25.45 41.27 -27.29
C ASN A 467 24.56 41.24 -26.04
N GLY A 468 25.22 41.08 -24.90
CA GLY A 468 24.68 41.28 -23.56
C GLY A 468 24.54 42.74 -23.12
N SER A 469 23.76 42.91 -22.06
CA SER A 469 23.61 44.07 -21.15
C SER A 469 22.82 43.50 -19.96
N ASP A 470 23.38 43.24 -18.79
CA ASP A 470 23.79 44.14 -17.69
C ASP A 470 22.67 45.03 -17.11
N SER A 471 22.65 45.14 -15.78
CA SER A 471 21.70 45.81 -14.85
C SER A 471 20.43 45.00 -14.48
N GLY A 472 20.02 44.84 -13.22
CA GLY A 472 20.46 45.50 -12.00
C GLY A 472 19.74 44.97 -10.75
N ASP A 473 20.32 45.42 -9.64
CA ASP A 473 20.12 45.18 -8.23
C ASP A 473 18.73 45.56 -7.65
N GLY A 474 18.38 44.95 -6.51
CA GLY A 474 17.45 45.54 -5.55
C GLY A 474 16.30 44.66 -5.02
N GLY A 475 16.32 44.38 -3.70
CA GLY A 475 15.09 44.31 -2.91
C GLY A 475 14.92 43.11 -1.98
N ALA A 476 15.57 43.16 -0.80
CA ALA A 476 15.24 42.32 0.35
C ALA A 476 13.98 42.85 1.07
N GLY A 477 13.11 41.94 1.54
CA GLY A 477 11.94 42.31 2.35
C GLY A 477 11.11 41.11 2.85
N VAL A 478 11.49 40.60 4.02
CA VAL A 478 10.66 40.10 5.15
C VAL A 478 9.29 39.47 4.81
N GLU A 479 9.18 38.14 4.83
CA GLU A 479 8.00 37.38 5.30
C GLU A 479 8.44 35.95 5.72
N GLN A 480 8.72 35.75 7.01
CA GLN A 480 8.90 34.43 7.64
C GLN A 480 8.10 34.44 8.94
N ASP A 481 6.86 33.92 8.93
CA ASP A 481 6.18 33.47 10.16
C ASP A 481 4.88 32.66 9.97
N ALA A 482 4.54 32.20 8.76
CA ALA A 482 3.26 31.49 8.51
C ALA A 482 3.40 30.02 8.03
N SER A 483 4.62 29.47 7.98
CA SER A 483 4.90 28.19 7.29
C SER A 483 5.02 26.97 8.21
N GLU A 484 5.17 27.14 9.53
CA GLU A 484 5.43 26.01 10.45
C GLU A 484 4.16 25.29 10.97
N GLU A 485 3.00 25.94 10.98
CA GLU A 485 1.81 25.40 11.68
C GLU A 485 1.07 24.28 10.91
N LEU A 486 1.26 24.18 9.59
CA LEU A 486 0.60 23.15 8.74
C LEU A 486 1.45 21.90 8.50
N LEU A 487 2.78 21.98 8.62
CA LEU A 487 3.69 20.83 8.49
C LEU A 487 3.67 19.92 9.74
N ALA A 488 3.37 20.49 10.92
CA ALA A 488 3.26 19.73 12.16
C ALA A 488 2.08 18.74 12.19
N ALA A 489 0.99 19.02 11.47
CA ALA A 489 -0.21 18.18 11.43
C ALA A 489 -0.06 16.92 10.53
N ALA A 490 0.86 16.93 9.55
CA ALA A 490 1.10 15.79 8.67
C ALA A 490 2.26 14.89 9.13
N ALA A 491 3.19 15.40 9.96
CA ALA A 491 4.39 14.69 10.38
C ALA A 491 4.27 13.97 11.75
N SER A 492 3.28 14.28 12.59
CA SER A 492 3.21 13.73 13.96
C SER A 492 2.68 12.29 14.07
N ASN A 493 2.26 11.66 12.97
CA ASN A 493 1.60 10.35 13.00
C ASN A 493 2.53 9.14 12.83
N GLY A 494 3.80 9.27 13.22
CA GLY A 494 4.83 8.29 12.87
C GLY A 494 5.92 8.06 13.91
N ASN A 495 5.61 8.01 15.22
CA ASN A 495 6.52 7.35 16.17
C ASN A 495 5.85 6.98 17.50
N SER A 496 5.49 5.71 17.67
CA SER A 496 5.19 5.14 19.00
C SER A 496 5.34 3.61 18.97
N ASN A 497 6.40 3.12 19.62
CA ASN A 497 6.56 1.71 19.98
C ASN A 497 5.93 1.46 21.37
N SER A 498 4.95 0.55 21.38
CA SER A 498 4.59 -0.45 22.41
C SER A 498 4.60 -0.08 23.91
N ASP A 499 3.43 0.00 24.55
CA ASP A 499 2.87 -1.13 25.35
C ASP A 499 1.46 -0.86 25.94
N SER A 500 0.64 -1.92 25.93
CA SER A 500 -0.61 -2.19 26.68
C SER A 500 -1.94 -1.45 26.36
N SER A 501 -2.82 -2.21 25.69
CA SER A 501 -4.22 -2.56 26.04
C SER A 501 -5.32 -1.50 26.25
N THR A 502 -6.42 -1.74 25.52
CA THR A 502 -7.79 -1.19 25.64
C THR A 502 -8.00 0.28 25.34
N ALA A 503 -8.26 0.61 24.07
CA ALA A 503 -8.94 1.84 23.69
C ALA A 503 -9.79 1.61 22.43
N SER A 504 -11.05 2.02 22.52
CA SER A 504 -12.09 1.97 21.51
C SER A 504 -11.69 2.75 20.25
N SER A 505 -11.70 2.08 19.10
CA SER A 505 -11.38 2.66 17.81
C SER A 505 -12.48 3.60 17.32
N SER A 506 -12.43 4.89 17.69
CA SER A 506 -13.18 5.93 16.99
C SER A 506 -12.44 6.26 15.69
N SER A 507 -12.84 5.63 14.58
CA SER A 507 -12.39 5.98 13.24
C SER A 507 -12.91 7.36 12.87
N SER A 508 -12.13 8.41 13.15
CA SER A 508 -12.35 9.73 12.58
C SER A 508 -12.17 9.60 11.05
N SER A 509 -13.28 9.60 10.32
CA SER A 509 -13.29 9.70 8.86
C SER A 509 -12.66 11.03 8.48
N SER A 510 -11.36 11.03 8.22
CA SER A 510 -10.68 12.19 7.66
C SER A 510 -11.31 12.45 6.30
N SER A 511 -12.15 13.48 6.22
CA SER A 511 -12.81 13.90 4.99
C SER A 511 -11.75 14.45 4.04
N SER A 512 -11.09 13.56 3.29
CA SER A 512 -10.12 13.83 2.23
C SER A 512 -10.81 14.42 1.00
N GLY A 513 -11.74 15.35 1.22
CA GLY A 513 -12.54 15.97 0.18
C GLY A 513 -11.80 17.11 -0.52
N PRO A 514 -12.35 17.60 -1.64
CA PRO A 514 -11.82 18.74 -2.41
C PRO A 514 -11.69 20.04 -1.58
N GLY A 515 -12.34 20.11 -0.42
CA GLY A 515 -12.31 21.24 0.50
C GLY A 515 -10.92 21.62 0.99
N LEU A 516 -9.96 20.70 1.04
CA LEU A 516 -8.56 21.01 1.39
C LEU A 516 -7.72 21.41 0.17
N LEU A 517 -8.04 20.84 -0.99
CA LEU A 517 -7.22 20.99 -2.19
C LEU A 517 -7.35 22.39 -2.81
N VAL A 518 -8.59 22.84 -3.01
CA VAL A 518 -8.84 24.14 -3.67
C VAL A 518 -8.17 25.30 -2.92
N PRO A 519 -8.24 25.39 -1.57
CA PRO A 519 -7.48 26.38 -0.80
C PRO A 519 -5.98 26.42 -1.07
N VAL A 520 -5.35 25.28 -1.31
CA VAL A 520 -3.90 25.16 -1.57
C VAL A 520 -3.62 25.57 -3.01
N MET A 521 -4.40 25.10 -3.98
CA MET A 521 -4.27 25.51 -5.38
C MET A 521 -4.43 27.02 -5.56
N LEU A 522 -5.39 27.64 -4.87
CA LEU A 522 -5.63 29.09 -4.93
C LEU A 522 -4.46 29.93 -4.40
N ARG A 523 -3.46 29.33 -3.74
CA ARG A 523 -2.23 30.01 -3.33
C ARG A 523 -1.18 30.08 -4.44
N LEU A 524 -1.34 29.33 -5.54
CA LEU A 524 -0.38 29.34 -6.63
C LEU A 524 -0.42 30.68 -7.39
N PRO A 525 0.73 31.29 -7.73
CA PRO A 525 0.78 32.59 -8.42
C PRO A 525 0.00 32.60 -9.75
N VAL A 526 0.00 31.48 -10.48
CA VAL A 526 -0.73 31.32 -11.75
C VAL A 526 -2.25 31.52 -11.58
N MET A 527 -2.80 31.31 -10.37
CA MET A 527 -4.22 31.53 -10.11
C MET A 527 -4.63 33.01 -10.19
N GLN A 528 -3.67 33.92 -10.04
CA GLN A 528 -3.89 35.36 -10.23
C GLN A 528 -4.06 35.73 -11.71
N GLN A 529 -3.65 34.84 -12.63
CA GLN A 529 -3.68 35.04 -14.08
C GLN A 529 -4.88 34.35 -14.76
N LEU A 530 -5.78 33.73 -13.99
CA LEU A 530 -6.96 33.07 -14.54
C LEU A 530 -7.84 34.07 -15.30
N SER A 531 -8.46 33.61 -16.38
CA SER A 531 -9.44 34.41 -17.10
C SER A 531 -10.74 34.57 -16.30
N SER A 532 -11.43 35.71 -16.43
CA SER A 532 -12.73 35.93 -15.75
C SER A 532 -13.79 34.92 -16.19
N ALA A 533 -13.76 34.51 -17.47
CA ALA A 533 -14.63 33.45 -17.99
C ALA A 533 -14.37 32.10 -17.30
N PHE A 534 -13.11 31.77 -17.01
CA PHE A 534 -12.77 30.56 -16.30
C PHE A 534 -13.12 30.63 -14.81
N VAL A 535 -12.85 31.75 -14.14
CA VAL A 535 -13.28 31.95 -12.74
C VAL A 535 -14.80 31.79 -12.59
N ALA A 536 -15.59 32.25 -13.56
CA ALA A 536 -17.03 32.00 -13.58
C ALA A 536 -17.37 30.50 -13.60
N LYS A 537 -16.71 29.72 -14.47
CA LYS A 537 -16.90 28.25 -14.54
C LYS A 537 -16.52 27.57 -13.23
N VAL A 538 -15.40 27.97 -12.64
CA VAL A 538 -14.92 27.44 -11.34
C VAL A 538 -15.90 27.77 -10.23
N LEU A 539 -16.40 29.01 -10.14
CA LEU A 539 -17.43 29.39 -9.16
C LEU A 539 -18.71 28.57 -9.37
N HIS A 540 -19.14 28.38 -10.60
CA HIS A 540 -20.32 27.57 -10.90
C HIS A 540 -20.15 26.11 -10.46
N ALA A 541 -18.99 25.50 -10.77
CA ALA A 541 -18.66 24.15 -10.32
C ALA A 541 -18.56 24.06 -8.79
N ALA A 542 -17.94 25.05 -8.13
CA ALA A 542 -17.81 25.13 -6.69
C ALA A 542 -19.17 25.21 -5.98
N ILE A 543 -20.11 25.96 -6.54
CA ILE A 543 -21.49 26.07 -6.04
C ILE A 543 -22.24 24.76 -6.23
N ALA A 544 -22.12 24.13 -7.41
CA ALA A 544 -22.78 22.85 -7.70
C ALA A 544 -22.27 21.70 -6.80
N CYS A 545 -21.02 21.77 -6.37
CA CYS A 545 -20.40 20.78 -5.48
C CYS A 545 -20.59 21.09 -3.98
N TYR A 546 -21.45 22.05 -3.61
CA TYR A 546 -21.69 22.46 -2.21
C TYR A 546 -20.41 22.80 -1.44
N THR A 547 -19.42 23.41 -2.11
CA THR A 547 -18.14 23.67 -1.46
C THR A 547 -18.26 24.65 -0.29
N PRO A 548 -17.40 24.53 0.75
CA PRO A 548 -17.43 25.40 1.90
C PRO A 548 -17.32 26.88 1.49
N GLY A 549 -18.08 27.75 2.18
CA GLY A 549 -18.08 29.19 1.89
C GLY A 549 -16.70 29.84 1.91
N SER A 550 -15.76 29.31 2.70
CA SER A 550 -14.36 29.75 2.74
C SER A 550 -13.63 29.58 1.41
N VAL A 551 -13.91 28.52 0.66
CA VAL A 551 -13.35 28.26 -0.67
C VAL A 551 -13.90 29.28 -1.66
N ILE A 552 -15.23 29.46 -1.66
CA ILE A 552 -15.91 30.42 -2.55
C ILE A 552 -15.44 31.85 -2.25
N SER A 553 -15.23 32.20 -0.98
CA SER A 553 -14.65 33.48 -0.59
C SER A 553 -13.26 33.71 -1.19
N ARG A 554 -12.41 32.68 -1.22
CA ARG A 554 -11.07 32.79 -1.82
C ARG A 554 -11.14 32.92 -3.33
N ILE A 555 -12.00 32.17 -4.00
CA ILE A 555 -12.21 32.28 -5.45
C ILE A 555 -12.74 33.68 -5.80
N CYS A 556 -13.68 34.21 -5.02
CA CYS A 556 -14.20 35.58 -5.18
C CYS A 556 -13.13 36.67 -4.91
N GLY A 557 -12.06 36.33 -4.18
CA GLY A 557 -10.94 37.22 -3.92
C GLY A 557 -9.93 37.30 -5.07
N LEU A 558 -10.06 36.47 -6.11
CA LEU A 558 -9.17 36.52 -7.28
C LEU A 558 -9.41 37.79 -8.11
N PRO A 559 -8.37 38.42 -8.69
CA PRO A 559 -8.50 39.63 -9.51
C PRO A 559 -9.48 39.48 -10.68
N ALA A 560 -9.51 38.29 -11.29
CA ALA A 560 -10.41 37.98 -12.39
C ALA A 560 -11.88 37.86 -11.96
N ALA A 561 -12.16 37.57 -10.67
CA ALA A 561 -13.52 37.59 -10.13
C ALA A 561 -14.10 39.02 -10.10
N ALA A 562 -13.25 40.03 -9.90
CA ALA A 562 -13.65 41.43 -9.96
C ALA A 562 -14.09 41.89 -11.37
N GLN A 563 -13.64 41.18 -12.41
CA GLN A 563 -13.95 41.45 -13.81
C GLN A 563 -15.20 40.71 -14.31
N LEU A 564 -15.90 39.98 -13.44
CA LEU A 564 -17.12 39.27 -13.81
C LEU A 564 -18.25 40.24 -14.17
N ARG A 565 -18.88 40.00 -15.32
CA ARG A 565 -20.03 40.77 -15.80
C ARG A 565 -21.24 40.53 -14.90
N SER A 566 -22.11 41.53 -14.76
CA SER A 566 -23.33 41.43 -13.95
C SER A 566 -24.25 40.28 -14.34
N ALA A 567 -24.36 39.98 -15.65
CA ALA A 567 -25.13 38.82 -16.14
C ALA A 567 -24.60 37.50 -15.57
N VAL A 568 -23.28 37.29 -15.61
CA VAL A 568 -22.62 36.08 -15.09
C VAL A 568 -22.75 35.99 -13.57
N VAL A 569 -22.58 37.11 -12.86
CA VAL A 569 -22.81 37.14 -11.40
C VAL A 569 -24.28 36.82 -11.06
N GLY A 570 -25.22 37.29 -11.87
CA GLY A 570 -26.64 36.95 -11.75
C GLY A 570 -26.93 35.45 -11.91
N GLU A 571 -26.28 34.79 -12.87
CA GLU A 571 -26.36 33.34 -13.06
C GLU A 571 -25.76 32.60 -11.86
N LEU A 572 -24.58 33.02 -11.37
CA LEU A 572 -23.93 32.44 -10.19
C LEU A 572 -24.78 32.59 -8.92
N LEU A 573 -25.39 33.76 -8.70
CA LEU A 573 -26.32 33.98 -7.59
C LEU A 573 -27.54 33.06 -7.72
N THR A 574 -28.07 32.88 -8.93
CA THR A 574 -29.19 31.97 -9.18
C THR A 574 -28.83 30.52 -8.87
N ALA A 575 -27.66 30.07 -9.31
CA ALA A 575 -27.13 28.75 -8.98
C ALA A 575 -26.93 28.58 -7.46
N ALA A 576 -26.39 29.58 -6.77
CA ALA A 576 -26.17 29.52 -5.32
C ALA A 576 -27.46 29.46 -4.51
N VAL A 577 -28.52 30.18 -4.93
CA VAL A 577 -29.85 30.04 -4.32
C VAL A 577 -30.42 28.64 -4.56
N HIS A 578 -30.24 28.09 -5.77
CA HIS A 578 -30.74 26.77 -6.14
C HIS A 578 -30.05 25.65 -5.34
N CYS A 579 -28.73 25.70 -5.21
CA CYS A 579 -27.93 24.78 -4.39
C CYS A 579 -27.99 25.09 -2.89
N ARG A 580 -28.89 25.98 -2.44
CA ARG A 580 -29.03 26.37 -1.00
C ARG A 580 -27.70 26.81 -0.34
N GLY A 581 -26.74 27.29 -1.12
CA GLY A 581 -25.39 27.69 -0.67
C GLY A 581 -25.39 29.05 0.02
N ARG A 582 -25.84 29.09 1.28
CA ARG A 582 -26.07 30.33 2.06
C ARG A 582 -24.81 31.20 2.16
N LEU A 583 -23.66 30.61 2.51
CA LEU A 583 -22.39 31.34 2.60
C LEU A 583 -21.88 31.77 1.21
N SER A 584 -22.09 30.94 0.19
CA SER A 584 -21.76 31.26 -1.21
C SER A 584 -22.43 32.55 -1.65
N LEU A 585 -23.72 32.73 -1.34
CA LEU A 585 -24.48 33.94 -1.66
C LEU A 585 -23.87 35.19 -1.02
N VAL A 586 -23.47 35.11 0.25
CA VAL A 586 -22.86 36.24 0.96
C VAL A 586 -21.58 36.70 0.27
N HIS A 587 -20.73 35.76 -0.18
CA HIS A 587 -19.49 36.10 -0.87
C HIS A 587 -19.72 36.59 -2.31
N LEU A 588 -20.65 35.99 -3.04
CA LEU A 588 -21.01 36.44 -4.40
C LEU A 588 -21.60 37.86 -4.41
N CYS A 589 -22.37 38.23 -3.39
CA CYS A 589 -22.92 39.59 -3.25
C CYS A 589 -21.84 40.67 -3.05
N LYS A 590 -20.60 40.29 -2.68
CA LYS A 590 -19.47 41.22 -2.52
C LYS A 590 -18.77 41.51 -3.86
N LEU A 591 -19.05 40.76 -4.92
CA LEU A 591 -18.42 40.98 -6.21
C LEU A 591 -18.90 42.31 -6.83
N PRO A 592 -18.02 43.07 -7.52
CA PRO A 592 -18.41 44.31 -8.20
C PRO A 592 -19.57 44.12 -9.18
N GLY A 593 -19.60 43.01 -9.92
CA GLY A 593 -20.70 42.68 -10.83
C GLY A 593 -22.06 42.49 -10.14
N ALA A 594 -22.09 42.16 -8.84
CA ALA A 594 -23.33 42.06 -8.06
C ALA A 594 -24.01 43.42 -7.87
N GLN A 595 -23.25 44.52 -7.91
CA GLN A 595 -23.78 45.88 -7.76
C GLN A 595 -24.61 46.32 -8.96
N ALA A 596 -24.38 45.71 -10.13
CA ALA A 596 -25.06 46.00 -11.39
C ALA A 596 -26.07 44.91 -11.79
N VAL A 597 -26.50 44.08 -10.83
CA VAL A 597 -27.57 43.08 -11.05
C VAL A 597 -28.89 43.81 -11.27
N GLU A 598 -29.71 43.32 -12.19
CA GLU A 598 -31.02 43.90 -12.48
C GLU A 598 -32.01 43.66 -11.33
N ALA A 599 -32.85 44.66 -11.03
CA ALA A 599 -33.84 44.59 -9.96
C ALA A 599 -34.83 43.41 -10.12
N GLY A 600 -35.18 43.07 -11.37
CA GLY A 600 -36.06 41.93 -11.67
C GLY A 600 -35.44 40.59 -11.28
N LEU A 601 -34.14 40.39 -11.59
CA LEU A 601 -33.43 39.18 -11.18
C LEU A 601 -33.31 39.11 -9.65
N LEU A 602 -32.99 40.23 -9.00
CA LEU A 602 -32.91 40.27 -7.54
C LEU A 602 -34.24 39.93 -6.87
N GLN A 603 -35.36 40.41 -7.39
CA GLN A 603 -36.69 40.04 -6.90
C GLN A 603 -36.92 38.53 -6.96
N GLN A 604 -36.54 37.88 -8.08
CA GLN A 604 -36.64 36.44 -8.23
C GLN A 604 -35.73 35.68 -7.25
N LEU A 605 -34.50 36.15 -7.05
CA LEU A 605 -33.55 35.56 -6.10
C LEU A 605 -34.04 35.66 -4.66
N LEU A 606 -34.54 36.83 -4.24
CA LEU A 606 -35.13 37.02 -2.92
C LEU A 606 -36.35 36.12 -2.71
N HIS A 607 -37.21 36.02 -3.72
CA HIS A 607 -38.38 35.15 -3.66
C HIS A 607 -37.99 33.68 -3.46
N LYS A 608 -37.09 33.16 -4.30
CA LYS A 608 -36.59 31.77 -4.20
C LYS A 608 -35.84 31.51 -2.89
N SER A 609 -35.06 32.47 -2.41
CA SER A 609 -34.29 32.32 -1.17
C SER A 609 -35.19 32.28 0.06
N LEU A 610 -36.26 33.08 0.10
CA LEU A 610 -37.24 33.04 1.19
C LEU A 610 -37.98 31.69 1.22
N LEU A 611 -38.35 31.16 0.05
CA LEU A 611 -38.95 29.82 -0.06
C LEU A 611 -37.98 28.72 0.40
N SER A 612 -36.69 28.80 0.04
CA SER A 612 -35.71 27.80 0.47
C SER A 612 -35.42 27.84 1.97
N VAL A 613 -35.48 29.01 2.60
CA VAL A 613 -35.39 29.15 4.06
C VAL A 613 -36.59 28.52 4.77
N ALA A 614 -37.80 28.65 4.20
CA ALA A 614 -38.99 28.02 4.76
C ALA A 614 -39.06 26.50 4.59
N GLN A 615 -38.41 25.96 3.56
CA GLN A 615 -38.32 24.53 3.30
C GLN A 615 -37.19 23.84 4.08
N ALA A 616 -36.34 24.58 4.79
CA ALA A 616 -35.39 23.98 5.69
C ALA A 616 -36.16 23.46 6.91
N ASP A 617 -36.04 22.16 7.19
CA ASP A 617 -36.81 21.48 8.22
C ASP A 617 -36.57 22.16 9.59
N PRO A 618 -37.62 22.60 10.31
CA PRO A 618 -37.48 23.15 11.66
C PRO A 618 -37.01 22.10 12.69
N GLY A 619 -36.97 20.81 12.34
CA GLY A 619 -36.57 19.71 13.22
C GLY A 619 -35.10 19.72 13.65
N ASP A 620 -34.18 20.27 12.86
CA ASP A 620 -32.75 20.44 13.22
C ASP A 620 -32.53 21.71 14.05
N ALA A 621 -33.37 21.92 15.07
CA ALA A 621 -33.41 23.13 15.88
C ALA A 621 -32.16 23.35 16.74
N ASP A 622 -31.30 22.34 16.91
CA ASP A 622 -30.07 22.45 17.70
C ASP A 622 -28.92 23.12 16.94
N ASP A 623 -29.05 23.35 15.62
CA ASP A 623 -28.00 23.96 14.80
C ASP A 623 -28.34 25.42 14.43
N ASP A 624 -28.35 26.30 15.44
CA ASP A 624 -28.50 27.77 15.33
C ASP A 624 -27.64 28.39 14.20
N ALA A 625 -26.53 27.75 13.84
CA ALA A 625 -25.64 28.17 12.76
C ALA A 625 -26.33 28.20 11.39
N HIS A 626 -27.24 27.26 11.11
CA HIS A 626 -27.91 27.17 9.82
C HIS A 626 -28.86 28.36 9.61
N GLY A 627 -29.74 28.63 10.59
CA GLY A 627 -30.68 29.75 10.56
C GLY A 627 -29.97 31.11 10.42
N ALA A 628 -28.84 31.28 11.11
CA ALA A 628 -28.01 32.47 11.00
C ALA A 628 -27.46 32.67 9.58
N ALA A 629 -26.93 31.61 8.95
CA ALA A 629 -26.39 31.70 7.58
C ALA A 629 -27.47 32.07 6.55
N GLY A 630 -28.70 31.56 6.71
CA GLY A 630 -29.82 31.87 5.81
C GLY A 630 -30.24 33.34 5.89
N SER A 631 -30.30 33.86 7.12
CA SER A 631 -30.57 35.27 7.38
C SER A 631 -29.47 36.17 6.81
N GLN A 632 -28.20 35.80 6.97
CA GLN A 632 -27.07 36.54 6.41
C GLN A 632 -27.11 36.59 4.88
N ALA A 633 -27.47 35.49 4.21
CA ALA A 633 -27.61 35.44 2.76
C ALA A 633 -28.70 36.39 2.24
N LEU A 634 -29.86 36.41 2.91
CA LEU A 634 -30.95 37.33 2.58
C LEU A 634 -30.56 38.79 2.87
N GLU A 635 -29.87 39.06 3.97
CA GLU A 635 -29.36 40.39 4.26
C GLU A 635 -28.34 40.88 3.23
N ALA A 636 -27.48 39.99 2.72
CA ALA A 636 -26.53 40.31 1.67
C ALA A 636 -27.24 40.68 0.36
N LEU A 637 -28.27 39.91 -0.04
CA LEU A 637 -29.09 40.21 -1.22
C LEU A 637 -29.84 41.54 -1.07
N LEU A 638 -30.43 41.80 0.10
CA LEU A 638 -31.10 43.07 0.41
C LEU A 638 -30.14 44.26 0.51
N GLY A 639 -28.84 44.00 0.67
CA GLY A 639 -27.78 45.01 0.67
C GLY A 639 -27.39 45.51 -0.73
N LEU A 640 -27.79 44.80 -1.79
CA LEU A 640 -27.42 45.17 -3.16
C LEU A 640 -28.14 46.47 -3.61
N PRO A 641 -27.50 47.33 -4.44
CA PRO A 641 -28.13 48.55 -4.96
C PRO A 641 -29.45 48.29 -5.70
N ALA A 642 -29.55 47.15 -6.38
CA ALA A 642 -30.75 46.68 -7.06
C ALA A 642 -31.95 46.49 -6.11
N ALA A 643 -31.71 46.22 -4.81
CA ALA A 643 -32.76 46.11 -3.80
C ALA A 643 -33.47 47.44 -3.60
N GLN A 644 -32.73 48.55 -3.76
CA GLN A 644 -33.34 49.87 -3.73
C GLN A 644 -34.29 50.03 -4.91
N GLN A 645 -33.96 49.52 -6.09
CA GLN A 645 -34.77 49.67 -7.31
C GLN A 645 -36.03 48.80 -7.36
N LEU A 646 -36.31 47.98 -6.34
CA LEU A 646 -37.53 47.18 -6.26
C LEU A 646 -38.78 48.08 -6.25
N THR A 647 -39.82 47.65 -6.97
CA THR A 647 -41.12 48.31 -6.96
C THR A 647 -41.79 48.18 -5.59
N ALA A 648 -42.64 49.13 -5.22
CA ALA A 648 -43.39 49.07 -3.95
C ALA A 648 -44.20 47.77 -3.83
N GLN A 649 -44.80 47.32 -4.95
CA GLN A 649 -45.54 46.06 -5.02
C GLN A 649 -44.64 44.84 -4.77
N ALA A 650 -43.44 44.79 -5.38
CA ALA A 650 -42.49 43.70 -5.16
C ALA A 650 -42.01 43.66 -3.71
N ALA A 651 -41.69 44.81 -3.11
CA ALA A 651 -41.28 44.90 -1.72
C ALA A 651 -42.40 44.44 -0.76
N GLN A 652 -43.66 44.81 -1.04
CA GLN A 652 -44.82 44.37 -0.25
C GLN A 652 -45.04 42.85 -0.36
N GLN A 653 -44.93 42.27 -1.56
CA GLN A 653 -45.04 40.83 -1.77
C GLN A 653 -43.95 40.05 -1.01
N LEU A 654 -42.70 40.51 -1.08
CA LEU A 654 -41.59 39.88 -0.35
C LEU A 654 -41.76 39.99 1.17
N LEU A 655 -42.26 41.13 1.67
CA LEU A 655 -42.56 41.30 3.10
C LEU A 655 -43.69 40.38 3.56
N GLN A 656 -44.79 40.30 2.82
CA GLN A 656 -45.91 39.42 3.12
C GLN A 656 -45.44 37.95 3.20
N MET A 657 -44.61 37.54 2.24
CA MET A 657 -44.05 36.20 2.21
C MET A 657 -43.09 35.96 3.39
N ALA A 658 -42.20 36.91 3.71
CA ALA A 658 -41.30 36.77 4.87
C ALA A 658 -42.05 36.63 6.20
N VAL A 659 -43.17 37.35 6.37
CA VAL A 659 -44.05 37.24 7.55
C VAL A 659 -44.75 35.89 7.59
N GLN A 660 -45.30 35.42 6.46
CA GLN A 660 -45.96 34.11 6.38
C GLN A 660 -44.99 32.97 6.71
N LEU A 661 -43.75 33.08 6.26
CA LEU A 661 -42.69 32.10 6.46
C LEU A 661 -41.94 32.25 7.79
N ARG A 662 -42.35 33.21 8.64
CA ARG A 662 -41.72 33.51 9.94
C ARG A 662 -40.20 33.69 9.86
N VAL A 663 -39.71 34.28 8.78
CA VAL A 663 -38.27 34.49 8.55
C VAL A 663 -37.72 35.46 9.61
N GLY A 664 -36.46 35.25 10.04
CA GLY A 664 -35.81 35.97 11.14
C GLY A 664 -36.04 37.49 11.13
N GLY A 665 -36.23 38.06 12.32
CA GLY A 665 -36.68 39.44 12.50
C GLY A 665 -35.75 40.52 11.92
N SER A 666 -34.48 40.22 11.60
CA SER A 666 -33.60 41.17 10.91
C SER A 666 -33.97 41.35 9.43
N VAL A 667 -34.28 40.26 8.73
CA VAL A 667 -34.72 40.27 7.33
C VAL A 667 -36.05 40.99 7.19
N ALA A 668 -37.02 40.67 8.06
CA ALA A 668 -38.32 41.33 8.08
C ALA A 668 -38.19 42.85 8.31
N ARG A 669 -37.33 43.28 9.24
CA ARG A 669 -37.06 44.72 9.49
C ARG A 669 -36.48 45.42 8.26
N ARG A 670 -35.53 44.79 7.54
CA ARG A 670 -34.97 45.37 6.31
C ARG A 670 -36.01 45.46 5.19
N LEU A 671 -36.83 44.44 5.01
CA LEU A 671 -37.93 44.46 4.04
C LEU A 671 -38.97 45.54 4.39
N CYS A 672 -39.34 45.68 5.66
CA CYS A 672 -40.19 46.77 6.13
C CYS A 672 -39.58 48.15 5.83
N ALA A 673 -38.29 48.34 6.09
CA ALA A 673 -37.60 49.61 5.81
C ALA A 673 -37.57 49.93 4.31
N LEU A 674 -37.34 48.92 3.46
CA LEU A 674 -37.39 49.07 2.00
C LEU A 674 -38.81 49.41 1.51
N ALA A 675 -39.83 48.69 2.00
CA ALA A 675 -41.22 48.97 1.66
C ALA A 675 -41.65 50.38 2.09
N HIS A 676 -41.27 50.80 3.29
CA HIS A 676 -41.61 52.13 3.81
C HIS A 676 -40.96 53.26 3.00
N ARG A 677 -39.68 53.11 2.62
CA ARG A 677 -38.99 54.08 1.75
C ARG A 677 -39.65 54.21 0.38
N ARG A 678 -40.23 53.14 -0.16
CA ARG A 678 -40.87 53.15 -1.47
C ARG A 678 -42.32 53.65 -1.43
N LEU A 679 -43.04 53.40 -0.34
CA LEU A 679 -44.41 53.89 -0.14
C LEU A 679 -44.46 55.36 0.26
N GLY A 680 -43.49 55.87 1.02
CA GLY A 680 -43.44 57.28 1.44
C GLY A 680 -43.11 58.30 0.33
N HIS A 681 -42.84 57.83 -0.90
CA HIS A 681 -42.61 58.67 -2.08
C HIS A 681 -43.82 58.74 -3.04
N HIS A 682 -44.91 58.05 -2.71
CA HIS A 682 -46.21 58.16 -3.38
C HIS A 682 -47.21 58.81 -2.44
#